data_AF-W9ZBD5-F1
#
_entry.id   AF-W9ZBD5-F1
#
_cell.length_a   1.000
_cell.length_b   1.000
_cell.length_c   1.000
_cell.angle_alpha   90.00
_cell.angle_beta   90.00
_cell.angle_gamma   90.00
#
_symmetry.space_group_name_H-M   'P 1'
#
loop_
_entity.id
_entity.type
_entity.pdbx_description
1 polymer ?
#
loop_
_entity_poly.entity_id
_entity_poly.type
_entity_poly.pdbx_seq_one_letter_code
_entity_poly.pdbx_strand_id
1 'polypeptide(L)'
;MLSSIKSLYPKAFTDRLPRNDSVVRKARVAWLKAAGSNFLYLQLLFLGLFCYILGSLYQQTSHTHNLRVVFVDYDGGAIGQAVRGAYSSLRGKDYPSLTESPTSDFPTKNDLLEAVCKTRYWGAIFVSKGASNRLQEALDGNGTTLGYNKSDVMGYIWNEAVYAPIVDSAISTNLQLLSEVARVQYTTGNGTGNIHSVSGKTALAVLAEPWKLQSINIQPTSQGSRAIYNTVVIIMIMIEEFCYIGTINGLYAHFKLYTRVKARRIILVRLILSLIYTFVGSLCVVGAIWAFKAGWDVNGNQFVLSWATIWLFAHVNFLTLDVFTIWLPPPFIPMALVSWIILNVTSLLLPFELNPAFYRVGYIFPAHEVYQVLTHIWSRGCNPQLRYALPVLFGWEITTLLLSALGVYRRSHFAMLGEEQQEKDFKERLDAAVAFEMAKIKQATERHEEPPKEKTVSARQEMHSDAHDSQGLLSEVARVQYTTGNGTGNIHSVSGKTALAVLAEPWKLQSINIQPTSQGSRAIYNTVVIIMIMIEEFCYIGTINGLYAHFKLYTRVKARRIILVRLILSLIYTFVGSLCVVGAIWAFKAGWDVNGNQFVLSWATIWLFAHVNFLTLDVFTIWLPPPFIPMALVSWIILNVTSLLLPFELNPAFYRVGYIFPAHEVYQVLTHIWSRGCNPQLRYALPVLFGWEITTLLLSALGVYRRSHFAMLGEEQQEKDFKERLDAAVAFEMAKIKQATERHEEPPKEKTVSARQEMHSDAHDSQGVGEEETVREELAEVLESVETRQKRERETENLSNVCSFGPTFELPFKYESGNEGVRR
;
A
#
# COMPACT_ATOMS: atom_id res chain seq x y z
N MET A 1 6.86 19.08 33.74
CA MET A 1 6.76 17.93 32.79
C MET A 1 6.92 16.57 33.48
N LEU A 2 8.14 16.10 33.84
CA LEU A 2 8.33 14.73 34.36
C LEU A 2 7.47 14.36 35.59
N SER A 3 7.30 15.28 36.55
CA SER A 3 6.40 15.07 37.70
C SER A 3 4.93 14.89 37.26
N SER A 4 4.47 15.74 36.35
CA SER A 4 3.13 15.66 35.72
C SER A 4 2.91 14.32 35.00
N ILE A 5 3.91 13.83 34.26
CA ILE A 5 3.86 12.51 33.59
C ILE A 5 3.77 11.37 34.63
N LYS A 6 4.49 11.47 35.76
CA LYS A 6 4.39 10.50 36.86
C LYS A 6 3.00 10.51 37.52
N SER A 7 2.34 11.67 37.58
CA SER A 7 0.97 11.80 38.07
C SER A 7 -0.05 11.13 37.15
N LEU A 8 0.02 11.36 35.83
CA LEU A 8 -0.88 10.73 34.85
C LEU A 8 -0.64 9.23 34.65
N TYR A 9 0.62 8.78 34.76
CA TYR A 9 1.02 7.41 34.40
C TYR A 9 1.88 6.73 35.48
N PRO A 10 1.41 6.60 36.74
CA PRO A 10 2.22 6.10 37.85
C PRO A 10 2.80 4.69 37.63
N LYS A 11 1.99 3.73 37.14
CA LYS A 11 2.43 2.35 36.80
C LYS A 11 3.53 2.29 35.73
N ALA A 12 3.77 3.35 34.94
CA ALA A 12 4.90 3.35 34.00
C ALA A 12 6.26 3.47 34.71
N PHE A 13 6.28 4.01 35.93
CA PHE A 13 7.47 4.31 36.74
C PHE A 13 7.75 3.29 37.85
N THR A 14 6.96 2.22 37.98
CA THR A 14 7.26 1.12 38.91
C THR A 14 8.61 0.49 38.59
N ASP A 15 9.23 -0.05 39.63
CA ASP A 15 10.46 -0.83 39.47
C ASP A 15 10.17 -2.18 38.81
N ARG A 16 11.16 -2.68 38.07
CA ARG A 16 11.04 -3.82 37.15
C ARG A 16 12.27 -4.68 37.28
N LEU A 17 12.13 -5.97 36.96
CA LEU A 17 13.18 -6.98 37.06
C LEU A 17 14.54 -6.48 36.52
N PRO A 18 15.65 -6.75 37.22
CA PRO A 18 16.95 -6.15 36.91
C PRO A 18 17.46 -6.56 35.52
N ARG A 19 18.35 -5.74 34.92
CA ARG A 19 18.88 -5.94 33.55
C ARG A 19 19.45 -7.34 33.30
N ASN A 20 19.97 -8.01 34.33
CA ASN A 20 20.67 -9.29 34.21
C ASN A 20 19.78 -10.50 34.55
N ASP A 21 18.50 -10.28 34.89
CA ASP A 21 17.49 -11.33 35.03
C ASP A 21 17.45 -12.23 33.79
N SER A 22 17.41 -13.55 33.99
CA SER A 22 17.52 -14.52 32.90
C SER A 22 16.33 -14.48 31.94
N VAL A 23 15.12 -14.20 32.43
CA VAL A 23 13.89 -14.07 31.64
C VAL A 23 13.95 -12.79 30.81
N VAL A 24 14.33 -11.66 31.44
CA VAL A 24 14.47 -10.37 30.75
C VAL A 24 15.64 -10.39 29.76
N ARG A 25 16.69 -11.18 30.00
CA ARG A 25 17.79 -11.42 29.04
C ARG A 25 17.33 -12.25 27.84
N LYS A 26 16.70 -13.42 28.06
CA LYS A 26 16.18 -14.28 26.99
C LYS A 26 15.20 -13.51 26.09
N ALA A 27 14.20 -12.83 26.67
CA ALA A 27 13.19 -12.08 25.93
C ALA A 27 13.78 -10.97 25.04
N ARG A 28 14.77 -10.22 25.52
CA ARG A 28 15.41 -9.15 24.72
C ARG A 28 16.27 -9.69 23.57
N VAL A 29 16.99 -10.79 23.76
CA VAL A 29 17.82 -11.38 22.68
C VAL A 29 16.92 -11.97 21.59
N ALA A 30 15.84 -12.66 21.96
CA ALA A 30 14.84 -13.16 21.01
C ALA A 30 14.14 -12.02 20.27
N TRP A 31 13.72 -10.97 20.97
CA TRP A 31 13.13 -9.78 20.36
C TRP A 31 14.08 -9.04 19.41
N LEU A 32 15.36 -8.86 19.78
CA LEU A 32 16.37 -8.24 18.90
C LEU A 32 16.59 -9.07 17.62
N LYS A 33 16.68 -10.40 17.74
CA LYS A 33 16.78 -11.29 16.57
C LYS A 33 15.55 -11.16 15.67
N ALA A 34 14.35 -11.20 16.24
CA ALA A 34 13.11 -11.07 15.49
C ALA A 34 12.97 -9.70 14.81
N ALA A 35 13.32 -8.61 15.50
CA ALA A 35 13.32 -7.26 14.94
C ALA A 35 14.33 -7.12 13.78
N GLY A 36 15.55 -7.62 13.95
CA GLY A 36 16.59 -7.59 12.90
C GLY A 36 16.24 -8.44 11.66
N SER A 37 15.59 -9.59 11.83
CA SER A 37 15.10 -10.39 10.71
C SER A 37 13.98 -9.68 9.94
N ASN A 38 12.98 -9.11 10.64
CA ASN A 38 11.88 -8.39 9.99
C ASN A 38 12.33 -7.07 9.34
N PHE A 39 13.29 -6.36 9.93
CA PHE A 39 13.98 -5.22 9.32
C PHE A 39 14.53 -5.60 7.94
N LEU A 40 15.29 -6.71 7.86
CA LEU A 40 15.90 -7.16 6.61
C LEU A 40 14.83 -7.61 5.58
N TYR A 41 13.80 -8.34 6.02
CA TYR A 41 12.72 -8.79 5.12
C TYR A 41 11.93 -7.62 4.53
N LEU A 42 11.53 -6.64 5.34
CA LEU A 42 10.84 -5.45 4.85
C LEU A 42 11.76 -4.64 3.93
N GLN A 43 13.02 -4.43 4.31
CA GLN A 43 13.89 -3.57 3.52
C GLN A 43 14.21 -4.15 2.13
N LEU A 44 14.45 -5.45 2.03
CA LEU A 44 14.64 -6.15 0.76
C LEU A 44 13.34 -6.21 -0.05
N LEU A 45 12.19 -6.37 0.60
CA LEU A 45 10.89 -6.35 -0.06
C LEU A 45 10.61 -4.99 -0.71
N PHE A 46 10.69 -3.90 0.04
CA PHE A 46 10.40 -2.57 -0.47
C PHE A 46 11.41 -2.16 -1.56
N LEU A 47 12.70 -2.44 -1.39
CA LEU A 47 13.69 -2.28 -2.46
C LEU A 47 13.31 -3.07 -3.73
N GLY A 48 12.87 -4.32 -3.58
CA GLY A 48 12.38 -5.14 -4.69
C GLY A 48 11.14 -4.55 -5.39
N LEU A 49 10.17 -4.06 -4.62
CA LEU A 49 8.96 -3.42 -5.14
C LEU A 49 9.27 -2.07 -5.82
N PHE A 50 10.20 -1.27 -5.28
CA PHE A 50 10.67 -0.04 -5.93
C PHE A 50 11.37 -0.37 -7.25
N CYS A 51 12.23 -1.38 -7.28
CA CYS A 51 12.86 -1.84 -8.52
C CYS A 51 11.85 -2.37 -9.54
N TYR A 52 10.77 -3.03 -9.10
CA TYR A 52 9.71 -3.51 -9.98
C TYR A 52 8.92 -2.36 -10.64
N ILE A 53 8.43 -1.40 -9.86
CA ILE A 53 7.65 -0.28 -10.40
C ILE A 53 8.51 0.70 -11.21
N LEU A 54 9.71 1.05 -10.73
CA LEU A 54 10.62 1.96 -11.46
C LEU A 54 11.16 1.28 -12.72
N GLY A 55 11.38 -0.04 -12.67
CA GLY A 55 11.82 -0.86 -13.79
C GLY A 55 10.76 -1.05 -14.87
N SER A 56 9.46 -1.05 -14.54
CA SER A 56 8.39 -1.09 -15.55
C SER A 56 8.27 0.21 -16.34
N LEU A 57 8.52 1.35 -15.67
CA LEU A 57 8.54 2.69 -16.27
C LEU A 57 9.87 3.02 -16.98
N TYR A 58 10.88 2.14 -16.86
CA TYR A 58 12.24 2.42 -17.31
C TYR A 58 12.33 2.52 -18.84
N GLN A 59 12.92 3.63 -19.30
CA GLN A 59 13.04 3.99 -20.71
C GLN A 59 11.71 3.97 -21.51
N GLN A 60 10.56 4.21 -20.86
CA GLN A 60 9.24 4.32 -21.50
C GLN A 60 9.29 5.07 -22.85
N THR A 61 9.97 6.22 -22.88
CA THR A 61 10.12 7.08 -24.06
C THR A 61 10.74 6.33 -25.23
N SER A 62 11.80 5.54 -25.03
CA SER A 62 12.48 4.81 -26.11
C SER A 62 11.68 3.63 -26.67
N HIS A 63 10.58 3.24 -26.00
CA HIS A 63 9.62 2.25 -26.50
C HIS A 63 8.43 2.89 -27.23
N THR A 64 8.36 4.22 -27.38
CA THR A 64 7.25 4.92 -28.05
C THR A 64 7.02 4.42 -29.48
N HIS A 65 8.08 4.02 -30.18
CA HIS A 65 7.98 3.39 -31.50
C HIS A 65 7.14 2.09 -31.55
N ASN A 66 6.87 1.41 -30.43
CA ASN A 66 5.94 0.27 -30.38
C ASN A 66 4.47 0.70 -30.55
N LEU A 67 4.13 1.97 -30.29
CA LEU A 67 2.82 2.51 -30.56
C LEU A 67 2.67 2.73 -32.07
N ARG A 68 1.86 1.89 -32.73
CA ARG A 68 1.61 1.96 -34.17
C ARG A 68 0.47 2.92 -34.48
N VAL A 69 0.70 3.84 -35.41
CA VAL A 69 -0.31 4.73 -36.01
C VAL A 69 -0.43 4.37 -37.49
N VAL A 70 -1.65 4.28 -38.02
CA VAL A 70 -1.87 4.05 -39.45
C VAL A 70 -1.91 5.38 -40.22
N PHE A 71 -1.29 5.44 -41.40
CA PHE A 71 -1.35 6.56 -42.33
C PHE A 71 -2.05 6.15 -43.62
N VAL A 72 -3.07 6.91 -44.04
CA VAL A 72 -3.77 6.70 -45.32
C VAL A 72 -3.83 8.00 -46.11
N ASP A 73 -3.19 7.97 -47.28
CA ASP A 73 -3.13 9.09 -48.23
C ASP A 73 -4.24 8.94 -49.27
N TYR A 74 -5.42 9.54 -49.03
CA TYR A 74 -6.51 9.55 -50.00
C TYR A 74 -6.30 10.56 -51.15
N ASP A 75 -5.20 11.31 -51.12
CA ASP A 75 -4.87 12.37 -52.07
C ASP A 75 -3.81 11.94 -53.09
N GLY A 76 -2.77 11.24 -52.63
CA GLY A 76 -1.61 10.82 -53.44
C GLY A 76 -0.68 11.98 -53.83
N GLY A 77 -0.97 13.19 -53.37
CA GLY A 77 -0.35 14.44 -53.81
C GLY A 77 0.81 14.93 -52.94
N ALA A 78 1.20 16.17 -53.18
CA ALA A 78 2.31 16.85 -52.52
C ALA A 78 2.17 16.91 -50.98
N ILE A 79 0.96 17.04 -50.44
CA ILE A 79 0.72 17.03 -48.99
C ILE A 79 1.05 15.64 -48.40
N GLY A 80 0.63 14.56 -49.07
CA GLY A 80 1.01 13.20 -48.69
C GLY A 80 2.52 12.95 -48.76
N GLN A 81 3.20 13.50 -49.77
CA GLN A 81 4.66 13.45 -49.85
C GLN A 81 5.34 14.22 -48.71
N ALA A 82 4.81 15.38 -48.33
CA ALA A 82 5.30 16.17 -47.21
C ALA A 82 5.14 15.44 -45.86
N VAL A 83 4.04 14.70 -45.64
CA VAL A 83 3.88 13.83 -44.46
C VAL A 83 4.92 12.71 -44.43
N ARG A 84 5.21 12.06 -45.57
CA ARG A 84 6.26 11.03 -45.66
C ARG A 84 7.65 11.60 -45.36
N GLY A 85 7.97 12.80 -45.87
CA GLY A 85 9.23 13.50 -45.58
C GLY A 85 9.34 14.02 -44.14
N ALA A 86 8.22 14.40 -43.52
CA ALA A 86 8.18 14.76 -42.11
C ALA A 86 8.39 13.54 -41.21
N TYR A 87 7.76 12.41 -41.52
CA TYR A 87 7.98 11.17 -40.78
C TYR A 87 9.42 10.66 -40.94
N SER A 88 10.03 10.72 -42.13
CA SER A 88 11.45 10.35 -42.28
C SER A 88 12.41 11.25 -41.48
N SER A 89 11.99 12.47 -41.14
CA SER A 89 12.73 13.40 -40.27
C SER A 89 12.49 13.16 -38.77
N LEU A 90 11.32 12.64 -38.39
CA LEU A 90 10.90 12.42 -36.99
C LEU A 90 11.08 10.97 -36.49
N ARG A 91 11.24 10.00 -37.40
CA ARG A 91 11.30 8.56 -37.08
C ARG A 91 12.50 8.24 -36.18
N GLY A 92 12.22 7.89 -34.93
CA GLY A 92 13.19 7.45 -33.95
C GLY A 92 12.58 6.46 -32.96
N LYS A 93 13.29 6.14 -31.87
CA LYS A 93 12.79 5.29 -30.78
C LYS A 93 11.68 5.99 -29.97
N ASP A 94 11.81 7.30 -29.84
CA ASP A 94 10.98 8.19 -29.03
C ASP A 94 9.74 8.74 -29.76
N TYR A 95 9.46 8.24 -30.96
CA TYR A 95 8.35 8.67 -31.82
C TYR A 95 7.53 7.45 -32.30
N PRO A 96 6.18 7.52 -32.37
CA PRO A 96 5.34 6.37 -32.74
C PRO A 96 5.60 5.87 -34.17
N SER A 97 5.47 4.56 -34.39
CA SER A 97 5.67 3.95 -35.72
C SER A 97 4.49 4.26 -36.64
N LEU A 98 4.71 5.16 -37.60
CA LEU A 98 3.78 5.42 -38.69
C LEU A 98 3.84 4.28 -39.72
N THR A 99 2.70 3.62 -39.93
CA THR A 99 2.51 2.52 -40.87
C THR A 99 1.61 3.01 -42.00
N GLU A 100 2.18 3.23 -43.18
CA GLU A 100 1.37 3.58 -44.36
C GLU A 100 0.53 2.38 -44.80
N SER A 101 -0.70 2.63 -45.26
CA SER A 101 -1.62 1.60 -45.73
C SER A 101 -2.43 2.11 -46.93
N PRO A 102 -2.73 1.26 -47.92
CA PRO A 102 -3.42 1.67 -49.13
C PRO A 102 -4.89 1.99 -48.86
N THR A 103 -5.47 2.85 -49.70
CA THR A 103 -6.88 3.24 -49.66
C THR A 103 -7.86 2.11 -49.97
N SER A 104 -7.38 0.94 -50.42
CA SER A 104 -8.16 -0.30 -50.53
C SER A 104 -8.56 -0.86 -49.17
N ASP A 105 -7.68 -0.72 -48.17
CA ASP A 105 -7.80 -1.38 -46.87
C ASP A 105 -8.63 -0.53 -45.90
N PHE A 106 -8.68 0.77 -46.19
CA PHE A 106 -9.53 1.76 -45.52
C PHE A 106 -10.19 2.67 -46.58
N PRO A 107 -11.28 2.21 -47.23
CA PRO A 107 -11.98 3.02 -48.24
C PRO A 107 -12.65 4.27 -47.67
N THR A 108 -12.98 4.29 -46.38
CA THR A 108 -13.68 5.39 -45.71
C THR A 108 -13.00 5.81 -44.40
N LYS A 109 -13.29 7.05 -43.96
CA LYS A 109 -12.89 7.56 -42.64
C LYS A 109 -13.51 6.74 -41.48
N ASN A 110 -14.60 6.00 -41.72
CA ASN A 110 -15.22 5.12 -40.73
C ASN A 110 -14.42 3.84 -40.49
N ASP A 111 -13.73 3.31 -41.51
CA ASP A 111 -12.88 2.12 -41.37
C ASP A 111 -11.65 2.43 -40.51
N LEU A 112 -11.12 3.66 -40.61
CA LEU A 112 -10.08 4.19 -39.72
C LEU A 112 -10.58 4.39 -38.28
N LEU A 113 -11.79 4.94 -38.10
CA LEU A 113 -12.45 5.03 -36.80
C LEU A 113 -12.62 3.64 -36.16
N GLU A 114 -13.07 2.65 -36.93
CA GLU A 114 -13.21 1.28 -36.46
C GLU A 114 -11.86 0.65 -36.10
N ALA A 115 -10.81 0.89 -36.89
CA ALA A 115 -9.48 0.32 -36.63
C ALA A 115 -8.84 0.84 -35.33
N VAL A 116 -9.05 2.12 -35.00
CA VAL A 116 -8.60 2.73 -33.73
C VAL A 116 -9.54 2.31 -32.58
N CYS A 117 -10.85 2.30 -32.80
CA CYS A 117 -11.86 1.82 -31.83
C CYS A 117 -11.65 0.34 -31.44
N LYS A 118 -11.22 -0.51 -32.39
CA LYS A 118 -10.84 -1.91 -32.17
C LYS A 118 -9.37 -2.08 -31.72
N THR A 119 -8.71 -1.00 -31.31
CA THR A 119 -7.33 -0.94 -30.79
C THR A 119 -6.30 -1.70 -31.65
N ARG A 120 -6.47 -1.71 -32.99
CA ARG A 120 -5.47 -2.28 -33.92
C ARG A 120 -4.27 -1.33 -34.06
N TYR A 121 -4.56 -0.05 -34.01
CA TYR A 121 -3.63 1.08 -34.01
C TYR A 121 -3.98 2.04 -32.85
N TRP A 122 -2.98 2.72 -32.32
CA TRP A 122 -3.13 3.72 -31.26
C TRP A 122 -3.68 5.06 -31.77
N GLY A 123 -3.65 5.26 -33.09
CA GLY A 123 -4.33 6.32 -33.80
C GLY A 123 -4.28 6.08 -35.31
N ALA A 124 -4.91 6.97 -36.06
CA ALA A 124 -4.80 7.07 -37.51
C ALA A 124 -4.53 8.52 -37.90
N ILE A 125 -3.86 8.76 -39.03
CA ILE A 125 -3.75 10.07 -39.67
C ILE A 125 -4.03 9.93 -41.17
N PHE A 126 -4.75 10.88 -41.75
CA PHE A 126 -5.16 10.84 -43.16
C PHE A 126 -5.07 12.21 -43.83
N VAL A 127 -4.81 12.20 -45.14
CA VAL A 127 -4.98 13.37 -46.02
C VAL A 127 -6.33 13.24 -46.74
N SER A 128 -7.15 14.30 -46.77
CA SER A 128 -8.42 14.31 -47.50
C SER A 128 -8.18 14.29 -49.02
N LYS A 129 -9.00 13.53 -49.77
CA LYS A 129 -8.89 13.42 -51.23
C LYS A 129 -8.97 14.77 -51.94
N GLY A 130 -8.05 15.03 -52.86
CA GLY A 130 -7.96 16.28 -53.64
C GLY A 130 -7.42 17.48 -52.86
N ALA A 131 -6.86 17.29 -51.66
CA ALA A 131 -6.38 18.37 -50.82
C ALA A 131 -5.17 19.11 -51.41
N SER A 132 -4.21 18.42 -52.05
CA SER A 132 -3.07 19.10 -52.70
C SER A 132 -3.54 20.04 -53.81
N ASN A 133 -4.53 19.62 -54.61
CA ASN A 133 -5.08 20.45 -55.69
C ASN A 133 -5.83 21.67 -55.12
N ARG A 134 -6.70 21.48 -54.12
CA ARG A 134 -7.40 22.60 -53.45
C ARG A 134 -6.43 23.61 -52.82
N LEU A 135 -5.32 23.13 -52.27
CA LEU A 135 -4.27 24.00 -51.71
C LEU A 135 -3.54 24.76 -52.81
N GLN A 136 -3.22 24.11 -53.93
CA GLN A 136 -2.60 24.78 -55.09
C GLN A 136 -3.51 25.87 -55.67
N GLU A 137 -4.78 25.56 -55.93
CA GLU A 137 -5.78 26.51 -56.43
C GLU A 137 -5.91 27.76 -55.54
N ALA A 138 -5.76 27.58 -54.21
CA ALA A 138 -5.79 28.67 -53.23
C ALA A 138 -4.47 29.47 -53.12
N LEU A 139 -3.33 28.89 -53.51
CA LEU A 139 -2.02 29.56 -53.61
C LEU A 139 -1.86 30.31 -54.93
N ASP A 140 -2.37 29.75 -56.04
CA ASP A 140 -2.36 30.35 -57.38
C ASP A 140 -3.31 31.56 -57.50
N GLY A 141 -4.10 31.85 -56.46
CA GLY A 141 -5.05 32.96 -56.41
C GLY A 141 -6.36 32.75 -57.18
N ASN A 142 -6.52 31.59 -57.83
CA ASN A 142 -7.73 31.20 -58.55
C ASN A 142 -8.87 30.73 -57.63
N GLY A 143 -8.54 30.32 -56.39
CA GLY A 143 -9.52 30.01 -55.36
C GLY A 143 -10.47 31.17 -55.10
N THR A 144 -11.77 30.94 -55.28
CA THR A 144 -12.80 31.98 -55.11
C THR A 144 -12.77 32.56 -53.69
N THR A 145 -13.23 33.81 -53.56
CA THR A 145 -13.22 34.58 -52.29
C THR A 145 -14.10 34.01 -51.17
N LEU A 146 -14.66 32.81 -51.35
CA LEU A 146 -15.56 32.10 -50.42
C LEU A 146 -14.96 30.79 -49.86
N GLY A 147 -13.67 30.84 -49.51
CA GLY A 147 -13.14 30.06 -48.38
C GLY A 147 -12.52 28.70 -48.71
N TYR A 148 -11.21 28.70 -48.95
CA TYR A 148 -10.37 27.50 -48.80
C TYR A 148 -10.46 26.96 -47.36
N ASN A 149 -11.09 25.80 -47.17
CA ASN A 149 -11.29 25.20 -45.85
C ASN A 149 -10.02 24.46 -45.38
N LYS A 150 -9.18 25.17 -44.63
CA LYS A 150 -7.97 24.64 -43.97
C LYS A 150 -8.18 23.36 -43.14
N SER A 151 -9.42 23.05 -42.72
CA SER A 151 -9.74 21.89 -41.88
C SER A 151 -10.09 20.62 -42.65
N ASP A 152 -10.36 20.69 -43.97
CA ASP A 152 -10.58 19.49 -44.83
C ASP A 152 -9.35 19.20 -45.71
N VAL A 153 -8.21 19.11 -45.04
CA VAL A 153 -6.90 18.83 -45.65
C VAL A 153 -6.28 17.60 -45.01
N MET A 154 -6.17 17.60 -43.68
CA MET A 154 -5.55 16.52 -42.92
C MET A 154 -6.25 16.37 -41.56
N GLY A 155 -6.45 15.13 -41.13
CA GLY A 155 -7.03 14.84 -39.82
C GLY A 155 -6.40 13.60 -39.18
N TYR A 156 -6.51 13.50 -37.85
CA TYR A 156 -6.09 12.34 -37.08
C TYR A 156 -7.21 11.84 -36.17
N ILE A 157 -7.27 10.52 -36.00
CA ILE A 157 -8.23 9.80 -35.18
C ILE A 157 -7.50 9.16 -34.01
N TRP A 158 -8.03 9.31 -32.81
CA TRP A 158 -7.45 8.78 -31.56
C TRP A 158 -8.53 8.53 -30.51
N ASN A 159 -8.20 7.82 -29.43
CA ASN A 159 -9.12 7.54 -28.33
C ASN A 159 -8.50 7.99 -26.99
N GLU A 160 -8.90 9.15 -26.48
CA GLU A 160 -8.37 9.72 -25.23
C GLU A 160 -8.66 8.82 -24.00
N ALA A 161 -9.75 8.03 -24.01
CA ALA A 161 -10.13 7.18 -22.88
C ALA A 161 -9.17 5.98 -22.62
N VAL A 162 -8.28 5.65 -23.57
CA VAL A 162 -7.31 4.56 -23.45
C VAL A 162 -5.96 5.15 -23.01
N TYR A 163 -5.50 4.81 -21.80
CA TYR A 163 -4.26 5.34 -21.19
C TYR A 163 -4.06 6.85 -21.38
N ALA A 164 -5.08 7.65 -21.08
CA ALA A 164 -5.17 9.08 -21.44
C ALA A 164 -3.89 9.92 -21.28
N PRO A 165 -3.14 9.89 -20.15
CA PRO A 165 -1.91 10.68 -20.01
C PRO A 165 -0.81 10.31 -21.01
N ILE A 166 -0.84 9.07 -21.51
CA ILE A 166 0.11 8.53 -22.49
C ILE A 166 -0.34 8.87 -23.90
N VAL A 167 -1.62 8.74 -24.24
CA VAL A 167 -2.09 9.02 -25.61
C VAL A 167 -2.11 10.52 -25.92
N ASP A 168 -2.40 11.38 -24.94
CA ASP A 168 -2.26 12.84 -25.08
C ASP A 168 -0.83 13.24 -25.53
N SER A 169 0.19 12.62 -24.92
CA SER A 169 1.60 12.97 -25.12
C SER A 169 2.24 12.19 -26.27
N ALA A 170 2.11 10.86 -26.29
CA ALA A 170 2.77 9.98 -27.24
C ALA A 170 2.07 9.88 -28.61
N ILE A 171 0.77 10.20 -28.70
CA ILE A 171 0.00 10.16 -29.96
C ILE A 171 -0.46 11.57 -30.36
N SER A 172 -1.33 12.22 -29.58
CA SER A 172 -1.99 13.47 -29.98
C SER A 172 -0.98 14.61 -30.20
N THR A 173 -0.06 14.81 -29.24
CA THR A 173 1.01 15.82 -29.35
C THR A 173 1.99 15.49 -30.49
N ASN A 174 2.36 14.21 -30.65
CA ASN A 174 3.28 13.77 -31.71
C ASN A 174 2.68 13.92 -33.12
N LEU A 175 1.40 13.66 -33.32
CA LEU A 175 0.74 13.86 -34.63
C LEU A 175 0.52 15.34 -34.96
N GLN A 176 0.38 16.21 -33.96
CA GLN A 176 0.44 17.66 -34.15
C GLN A 176 1.85 18.10 -34.60
N LEU A 177 2.91 17.58 -33.97
CA LEU A 177 4.30 17.80 -34.41
C LEU A 177 4.54 17.29 -35.85
N LEU A 178 4.01 16.13 -36.23
CA LEU A 178 4.09 15.61 -37.60
C LEU A 178 3.43 16.54 -38.62
N SER A 179 2.26 17.11 -38.30
CA SER A 179 1.61 18.11 -39.15
C SER A 179 2.45 19.37 -39.32
N GLU A 180 3.07 19.87 -38.25
CA GLU A 180 3.91 21.07 -38.33
C GLU A 180 5.21 20.82 -39.11
N VAL A 181 5.87 19.67 -38.91
CA VAL A 181 7.05 19.31 -39.72
C VAL A 181 6.63 19.06 -41.18
N ALA A 182 5.44 18.51 -41.44
CA ALA A 182 4.90 18.38 -42.80
C ALA A 182 4.59 19.75 -43.44
N ARG A 183 4.14 20.74 -42.65
CA ARG A 183 3.93 22.12 -43.11
C ARG A 183 5.24 22.77 -43.55
N VAL A 184 6.33 22.54 -42.80
CA VAL A 184 7.69 22.98 -43.18
C VAL A 184 8.20 22.21 -44.40
N GLN A 185 8.06 20.87 -44.45
CA GLN A 185 8.50 20.06 -45.59
C GLN A 185 7.76 20.41 -46.90
N TYR A 186 6.47 20.74 -46.82
CA TYR A 186 5.67 21.22 -47.97
C TYR A 186 6.15 22.59 -48.47
N THR A 187 6.50 23.52 -47.56
CA THR A 187 6.90 24.89 -47.91
C THR A 187 8.39 25.05 -48.25
N THR A 188 9.27 24.12 -47.86
CA THR A 188 10.72 24.23 -48.10
C THR A 188 11.36 23.06 -48.87
N GLY A 189 10.67 21.92 -48.99
CA GLY A 189 11.16 20.70 -49.66
C GLY A 189 10.60 20.50 -51.07
N ASN A 190 10.78 19.30 -51.63
CA ASN A 190 10.26 18.94 -52.97
C ASN A 190 8.71 18.88 -53.05
N GLY A 191 8.00 19.10 -51.94
CA GLY A 191 6.54 19.25 -51.91
C GLY A 191 6.02 20.54 -52.55
N THR A 192 6.90 21.44 -53.01
CA THR A 192 6.51 22.65 -53.74
C THR A 192 5.86 22.31 -55.08
N GLY A 193 4.53 22.31 -55.10
CA GLY A 193 3.75 22.52 -56.32
C GLY A 193 4.01 23.93 -56.87
N ASN A 194 5.07 24.10 -57.65
CA ASN A 194 5.34 25.29 -58.47
C ASN A 194 5.09 26.66 -57.80
N ILE A 195 5.44 26.83 -56.52
CA ILE A 195 5.31 28.10 -55.78
C ILE A 195 6.40 29.09 -56.23
N HIS A 196 6.33 29.50 -57.49
CA HIS A 196 7.29 30.41 -58.14
C HIS A 196 6.97 31.89 -57.85
N SER A 197 5.72 32.21 -57.55
CA SER A 197 5.28 33.50 -57.01
C SER A 197 4.00 33.33 -56.19
N VAL A 198 3.87 34.12 -55.12
CA VAL A 198 2.64 34.22 -54.32
C VAL A 198 2.25 35.69 -54.26
N SER A 199 1.07 36.01 -54.80
CA SER A 199 0.59 37.38 -54.97
C SER A 199 -0.79 37.55 -54.36
N GLY A 200 -0.96 38.61 -53.55
CA GLY A 200 -2.23 38.94 -52.89
C GLY A 200 -2.37 38.39 -51.46
N LYS A 201 -3.17 39.09 -50.64
CA LYS A 201 -3.30 38.81 -49.20
C LYS A 201 -3.83 37.40 -48.89
N THR A 202 -4.76 36.89 -49.71
CA THR A 202 -5.39 35.57 -49.50
C THR A 202 -4.39 34.44 -49.67
N ALA A 203 -3.66 34.41 -50.78
CA ALA A 203 -2.64 33.39 -51.05
C ALA A 203 -1.50 33.43 -50.02
N LEU A 204 -1.11 34.62 -49.54
CA LEU A 204 -0.13 34.76 -48.45
C LEU A 204 -0.65 34.19 -47.12
N ALA A 205 -1.93 34.38 -46.80
CA ALA A 205 -2.59 33.83 -45.61
C ALA A 205 -2.91 32.32 -45.70
N VAL A 206 -2.91 31.75 -46.91
CA VAL A 206 -2.91 30.31 -47.17
C VAL A 206 -1.49 29.76 -47.02
N LEU A 207 -0.46 30.40 -47.56
CA LEU A 207 0.93 29.97 -47.43
C LEU A 207 1.41 29.90 -45.96
N ALA A 208 1.01 30.86 -45.13
CA ALA A 208 1.41 30.92 -43.72
C ALA A 208 0.83 29.77 -42.86
N GLU A 209 -0.41 29.35 -43.16
CA GLU A 209 -1.12 28.25 -42.47
C GLU A 209 -1.94 27.50 -43.54
N PRO A 210 -1.32 26.56 -44.30
CA PRO A 210 -1.94 25.88 -45.44
C PRO A 210 -2.96 24.81 -45.02
N TRP A 211 -2.92 24.38 -43.76
CA TRP A 211 -3.97 23.56 -43.16
C TRP A 211 -4.01 23.71 -41.65
N LYS A 212 -5.13 23.30 -41.07
CA LYS A 212 -5.34 23.14 -39.63
C LYS A 212 -5.69 21.68 -39.38
N LEU A 213 -4.82 20.97 -38.66
CA LEU A 213 -4.97 19.54 -38.39
C LEU A 213 -6.27 19.25 -37.63
N GLN A 214 -7.18 18.48 -38.23
CA GLN A 214 -8.43 18.08 -37.57
C GLN A 214 -8.18 16.98 -36.53
N SER A 215 -8.55 17.23 -35.27
CA SER A 215 -8.54 16.20 -34.21
C SER A 215 -9.90 15.51 -34.13
N ILE A 216 -9.92 14.19 -34.31
CA ILE A 216 -11.12 13.34 -34.19
C ILE A 216 -10.91 12.40 -33.01
N ASN A 217 -11.33 12.85 -31.83
CA ASN A 217 -11.24 12.08 -30.59
C ASN A 217 -12.51 11.22 -30.41
N ILE A 218 -12.35 9.91 -30.32
CA ILE A 218 -13.43 8.92 -30.23
C ILE A 218 -14.23 9.05 -28.93
N GLN A 219 -13.55 9.27 -27.80
CA GLN A 219 -14.20 9.46 -26.49
C GLN A 219 -13.42 10.50 -25.68
N PRO A 220 -13.82 11.78 -25.73
CA PRO A 220 -13.25 12.81 -24.89
C PRO A 220 -13.42 12.52 -23.38
N THR A 221 -12.39 12.84 -22.59
CA THR A 221 -12.37 12.61 -21.14
C THR A 221 -12.07 13.90 -20.36
N SER A 222 -13.11 14.71 -20.17
CA SER A 222 -13.03 16.01 -19.49
C SER A 222 -12.83 15.95 -17.97
N GLN A 223 -12.81 14.75 -17.36
CA GLN A 223 -12.57 14.62 -15.92
C GLN A 223 -11.19 15.15 -15.52
N GLY A 224 -11.07 15.65 -14.29
CA GLY A 224 -9.80 16.09 -13.70
C GLY A 224 -8.75 14.96 -13.63
N SER A 225 -7.47 15.35 -13.47
CA SER A 225 -6.24 14.53 -13.44
C SER A 225 -6.47 13.01 -13.60
N ARG A 226 -6.56 12.58 -14.86
CA ARG A 226 -7.16 11.27 -15.22
C ARG A 226 -6.40 10.06 -14.65
N ALA A 227 -5.11 10.24 -14.32
CA ALA A 227 -4.28 9.24 -13.66
C ALA A 227 -4.80 8.83 -12.26
N ILE A 228 -5.55 9.69 -11.55
CA ILE A 228 -6.10 9.41 -10.21
C ILE A 228 -7.05 8.20 -10.26
N TYR A 229 -7.95 8.18 -11.24
CA TYR A 229 -8.95 7.11 -11.39
C TYR A 229 -8.31 5.75 -11.70
N ASN A 230 -7.21 5.76 -12.47
CA ASN A 230 -6.47 4.53 -12.76
C ASN A 230 -5.64 4.06 -11.56
N THR A 231 -5.03 4.96 -10.78
CA THR A 231 -4.03 4.60 -9.75
C THR A 231 -4.57 4.69 -8.33
N VAL A 232 -4.86 5.89 -7.84
CA VAL A 232 -5.21 6.16 -6.44
C VAL A 232 -6.54 5.52 -6.05
N VAL A 233 -7.54 5.53 -6.94
CA VAL A 233 -8.85 4.89 -6.66
C VAL A 233 -8.72 3.38 -6.53
N ILE A 234 -7.91 2.74 -7.39
CA ILE A 234 -7.63 1.30 -7.31
C ILE A 234 -6.90 0.94 -6.01
N ILE A 235 -5.90 1.73 -5.60
CA ILE A 235 -5.21 1.57 -4.31
C ILE A 235 -6.20 1.71 -3.15
N MET A 236 -7.08 2.70 -3.20
CA MET A 236 -8.06 2.97 -2.14
C MET A 236 -9.00 1.79 -1.92
N ILE A 237 -9.56 1.21 -2.99
CA ILE A 237 -10.40 0.00 -2.93
C ILE A 237 -9.62 -1.15 -2.26
N MET A 238 -8.41 -1.45 -2.73
CA MET A 238 -7.63 -2.58 -2.21
C MET A 238 -7.26 -2.43 -0.73
N ILE A 239 -7.02 -1.21 -0.24
CA ILE A 239 -6.73 -0.94 1.17
C ILE A 239 -8.02 -0.94 2.03
N GLU A 240 -9.14 -0.48 1.47
CA GLU A 240 -10.44 -0.49 2.15
C GLU A 240 -10.87 -1.93 2.50
N GLU A 241 -10.82 -2.85 1.53
CA GLU A 241 -11.13 -4.27 1.76
C GLU A 241 -10.21 -4.89 2.83
N PHE A 242 -8.91 -4.50 2.85
CA PHE A 242 -7.98 -4.95 3.88
C PHE A 242 -8.34 -4.45 5.29
N CYS A 243 -8.81 -3.21 5.42
CA CYS A 243 -9.23 -2.65 6.71
C CYS A 243 -10.50 -3.34 7.25
N TYR A 244 -11.48 -3.60 6.37
CA TYR A 244 -12.70 -4.30 6.77
C TYR A 244 -12.43 -5.76 7.13
N ILE A 245 -11.65 -6.50 6.33
CA ILE A 245 -11.36 -7.91 6.64
C ILE A 245 -10.52 -8.06 7.91
N GLY A 246 -9.61 -7.12 8.21
CA GLY A 246 -8.89 -7.07 9.48
C GLY A 246 -9.85 -6.91 10.66
N THR A 247 -10.85 -6.04 10.54
CA THR A 247 -11.91 -5.82 11.54
C THR A 247 -12.74 -7.09 11.75
N ILE A 248 -13.21 -7.72 10.68
CA ILE A 248 -13.98 -8.98 10.76
C ILE A 248 -13.15 -10.10 11.38
N ASN A 249 -11.89 -10.27 10.99
CA ASN A 249 -11.03 -11.31 11.57
C ASN A 249 -10.80 -11.10 13.08
N GLY A 250 -10.61 -9.84 13.53
CA GLY A 250 -10.51 -9.50 14.95
C GLY A 250 -11.79 -9.79 15.74
N LEU A 251 -12.96 -9.48 15.18
CA LEU A 251 -14.25 -9.81 15.82
C LEU A 251 -14.46 -11.33 15.95
N TYR A 252 -14.10 -12.10 14.92
CA TYR A 252 -14.19 -13.57 14.96
C TYR A 252 -13.27 -14.20 16.01
N ALA A 253 -12.08 -13.63 16.24
CA ALA A 253 -11.18 -14.04 17.32
C ALA A 253 -11.74 -13.66 18.70
N HIS A 254 -12.14 -12.40 18.88
CA HIS A 254 -12.69 -11.87 20.14
C HIS A 254 -13.89 -12.67 20.67
N PHE A 255 -14.80 -13.08 19.78
CA PHE A 255 -15.99 -13.86 20.14
C PHE A 255 -15.79 -15.39 20.07
N LYS A 256 -14.55 -15.89 19.91
CA LYS A 256 -14.21 -17.32 19.76
C LYS A 256 -15.07 -18.06 18.72
N LEU A 257 -15.48 -17.38 17.63
CA LEU A 257 -16.44 -17.94 16.68
C LEU A 257 -15.91 -19.16 15.92
N TYR A 258 -14.59 -19.25 15.74
CA TYR A 258 -13.94 -20.36 15.04
C TYR A 258 -13.99 -21.71 15.78
N THR A 259 -14.19 -21.71 17.10
CA THR A 259 -14.38 -22.93 17.90
C THR A 259 -15.86 -23.16 18.23
N ARG A 260 -16.59 -22.09 18.56
CA ARG A 260 -18.01 -22.14 18.95
C ARG A 260 -19.00 -22.35 17.78
N VAL A 261 -18.58 -22.19 16.52
CA VAL A 261 -19.50 -22.26 15.35
C VAL A 261 -19.00 -23.22 14.26
N LYS A 262 -19.88 -24.12 13.81
CA LYS A 262 -19.59 -25.08 12.72
C LYS A 262 -19.14 -24.35 11.45
N ALA A 263 -17.95 -24.68 10.92
CA ALA A 263 -17.27 -24.00 9.81
C ALA A 263 -18.16 -23.69 8.58
N ARG A 264 -19.10 -24.57 8.21
CA ARG A 264 -20.06 -24.31 7.11
C ARG A 264 -20.91 -23.04 7.30
N ARG A 265 -21.31 -22.72 8.54
CA ARG A 265 -22.02 -21.47 8.85
C ARG A 265 -21.07 -20.27 8.79
N ILE A 266 -19.82 -20.43 9.22
CA ILE A 266 -18.79 -19.37 9.10
C ILE A 266 -18.54 -19.01 7.64
N ILE A 267 -18.39 -19.99 6.74
CA ILE A 267 -18.22 -19.76 5.29
C ILE A 267 -19.40 -18.95 4.73
N LEU A 268 -20.63 -19.38 5.02
CA LEU A 268 -21.83 -18.70 4.53
C LEU A 268 -21.97 -17.26 5.06
N VAL A 269 -21.70 -17.04 6.35
CA VAL A 269 -21.76 -15.68 6.94
C VAL A 269 -20.64 -14.79 6.40
N ARG A 270 -19.41 -15.30 6.25
CA ARG A 270 -18.29 -14.54 5.67
C ARG A 270 -18.55 -14.15 4.21
N LEU A 271 -19.12 -15.06 3.40
CA LEU A 271 -19.50 -14.78 2.00
C LEU A 271 -20.61 -13.73 1.91
N ILE A 272 -21.61 -13.78 2.79
CA ILE A 272 -22.67 -12.75 2.83
C ILE A 272 -22.08 -11.39 3.24
N LEU A 273 -21.19 -11.35 4.23
CA LEU A 273 -20.51 -10.12 4.65
C LEU A 273 -19.59 -9.55 3.56
N SER A 274 -18.83 -10.39 2.84
CA SER A 274 -17.97 -9.94 1.73
C SER A 274 -18.80 -9.36 0.59
N LEU A 275 -19.88 -10.03 0.20
CA LEU A 275 -20.78 -9.54 -0.85
C LEU A 275 -21.45 -8.23 -0.46
N ILE A 276 -22.03 -8.11 0.74
CA ILE A 276 -22.70 -6.89 1.20
C ILE A 276 -21.72 -5.71 1.31
N TYR A 277 -20.54 -5.93 1.91
CA TYR A 277 -19.56 -4.86 2.08
C TYR A 277 -19.07 -4.32 0.72
N THR A 278 -18.60 -5.22 -0.15
CA THR A 278 -18.06 -4.86 -1.47
C THR A 278 -19.13 -4.25 -2.39
N PHE A 279 -20.40 -4.66 -2.26
CA PHE A 279 -21.54 -4.09 -2.99
C PHE A 279 -21.79 -2.63 -2.59
N VAL A 280 -21.72 -2.31 -1.29
CA VAL A 280 -21.92 -0.95 -0.78
C VAL A 280 -20.69 -0.07 -1.03
N GLY A 281 -19.47 -0.57 -0.75
CA GLY A 281 -18.22 0.15 -1.00
C GLY A 281 -18.05 0.54 -2.48
N SER A 282 -18.25 -0.41 -3.39
CA SER A 282 -18.23 -0.13 -4.84
C SER A 282 -19.30 0.88 -5.27
N LEU A 283 -20.50 0.86 -4.66
CA LEU A 283 -21.56 1.83 -4.94
C LEU A 283 -21.18 3.24 -4.43
N CYS A 284 -20.53 3.34 -3.27
CA CYS A 284 -19.98 4.60 -2.77
C CYS A 284 -18.86 5.15 -3.68
N VAL A 285 -17.93 4.30 -4.13
CA VAL A 285 -16.85 4.70 -5.05
C VAL A 285 -17.41 5.19 -6.39
N VAL A 286 -18.30 4.43 -7.03
CA VAL A 286 -18.88 4.83 -8.34
C VAL A 286 -19.86 5.99 -8.20
N GLY A 287 -20.59 6.08 -7.09
CA GLY A 287 -21.40 7.25 -6.73
C GLY A 287 -20.56 8.52 -6.61
N ALA A 288 -19.40 8.47 -5.96
CA ALA A 288 -18.47 9.60 -5.87
C ALA A 288 -17.89 10.00 -7.25
N ILE A 289 -17.48 9.01 -8.07
CA ILE A 289 -17.01 9.27 -9.44
C ILE A 289 -18.11 9.97 -10.27
N TRP A 290 -19.37 9.54 -10.15
CA TRP A 290 -20.49 10.17 -10.86
C TRP A 290 -20.88 11.55 -10.31
N ALA A 291 -20.76 11.78 -8.99
CA ALA A 291 -21.01 13.09 -8.40
C ALA A 291 -20.03 14.17 -8.91
N PHE A 292 -18.79 13.79 -9.21
CA PHE A 292 -17.74 14.69 -9.69
C PHE A 292 -17.46 14.60 -11.21
N LYS A 293 -18.35 13.97 -12.00
CA LYS A 293 -18.18 13.72 -13.45
C LYS A 293 -18.25 14.94 -14.38
N ALA A 294 -17.96 16.16 -13.91
CA ALA A 294 -18.26 17.41 -14.61
C ALA A 294 -17.79 17.42 -16.08
N GLY A 295 -18.73 17.66 -17.00
CA GLY A 295 -18.51 17.63 -18.46
C GLY A 295 -18.43 16.24 -19.11
N TRP A 296 -18.29 15.15 -18.35
CA TRP A 296 -18.05 13.82 -18.89
C TRP A 296 -19.35 13.16 -19.38
N ASP A 297 -19.41 12.87 -20.68
CA ASP A 297 -20.56 12.32 -21.41
C ASP A 297 -20.75 10.80 -21.18
N VAL A 298 -20.93 10.43 -19.89
CA VAL A 298 -21.30 9.08 -19.46
C VAL A 298 -22.72 9.01 -18.90
N ASN A 299 -23.43 7.93 -19.26
CA ASN A 299 -24.87 7.74 -19.02
C ASN A 299 -25.17 6.80 -17.83
N GLY A 300 -26.47 6.55 -17.58
CA GLY A 300 -26.93 5.67 -16.49
C GLY A 300 -26.63 4.19 -16.68
N ASN A 301 -26.56 3.70 -17.92
CA ASN A 301 -26.18 2.30 -18.19
C ASN A 301 -24.68 2.09 -17.88
N GLN A 302 -23.85 3.07 -18.23
CA GLN A 302 -22.42 3.08 -17.91
C GLN A 302 -22.17 3.18 -16.39
N PHE A 303 -23.06 3.83 -15.62
CA PHE A 303 -23.02 3.81 -14.15
C PHE A 303 -23.17 2.37 -13.61
N VAL A 304 -24.26 1.69 -13.98
CA VAL A 304 -24.55 0.32 -13.50
C VAL A 304 -23.46 -0.66 -13.92
N LEU A 305 -22.95 -0.56 -15.15
CA LEU A 305 -21.86 -1.41 -15.63
C LEU A 305 -20.52 -1.12 -14.93
N SER A 306 -20.20 0.16 -14.66
CA SER A 306 -18.98 0.52 -13.92
C SER A 306 -19.04 0.06 -12.47
N TRP A 307 -20.21 0.20 -11.84
CA TRP A 307 -20.48 -0.30 -10.50
C TRP A 307 -20.34 -1.83 -10.42
N ALA A 308 -20.99 -2.59 -11.31
CA ALA A 308 -20.86 -4.05 -11.34
C ALA A 308 -19.39 -4.50 -11.57
N THR A 309 -18.63 -3.77 -12.39
CA THR A 309 -17.21 -4.05 -12.64
C THR A 309 -16.35 -3.78 -11.40
N ILE A 310 -16.59 -2.67 -10.70
CA ILE A 310 -15.86 -2.31 -9.47
C ILE A 310 -16.30 -3.17 -8.28
N TRP A 311 -17.54 -3.65 -8.25
CA TRP A 311 -18.01 -4.64 -7.28
C TRP A 311 -17.28 -5.97 -7.45
N LEU A 312 -17.18 -6.50 -8.68
CA LEU A 312 -16.39 -7.70 -8.98
C LEU A 312 -14.92 -7.51 -8.59
N PHE A 313 -14.33 -6.34 -8.87
CA PHE A 313 -12.97 -6.02 -8.44
C PHE A 313 -12.80 -6.03 -6.92
N ALA A 314 -13.71 -5.39 -6.20
CA ALA A 314 -13.72 -5.33 -4.74
C ALA A 314 -13.85 -6.74 -4.14
N HIS A 315 -14.77 -7.56 -4.65
CA HIS A 315 -14.98 -8.94 -4.20
C HIS A 315 -13.76 -9.85 -4.46
N VAL A 316 -13.17 -9.78 -5.67
CA VAL A 316 -11.92 -10.47 -6.00
C VAL A 316 -10.80 -10.10 -5.03
N ASN A 317 -10.64 -8.81 -4.70
CA ASN A 317 -9.60 -8.38 -3.76
C ASN A 317 -9.91 -8.81 -2.33
N PHE A 318 -11.14 -8.65 -1.83
CA PHE A 318 -11.53 -9.10 -0.50
C PHE A 318 -11.24 -10.60 -0.31
N LEU A 319 -11.62 -11.44 -1.29
CA LEU A 319 -11.34 -12.87 -1.26
C LEU A 319 -9.83 -13.18 -1.33
N THR A 320 -9.07 -12.48 -2.19
CA THR A 320 -7.60 -12.64 -2.26
C THR A 320 -6.92 -12.28 -0.93
N LEU A 321 -7.39 -11.22 -0.27
CA LEU A 321 -6.90 -10.79 1.03
C LEU A 321 -7.33 -11.73 2.16
N ASP A 322 -8.51 -12.38 2.08
CA ASP A 322 -8.85 -13.46 3.01
C ASP A 322 -7.87 -14.62 2.85
N VAL A 323 -7.58 -15.03 1.63
CA VAL A 323 -6.59 -16.07 1.33
C VAL A 323 -5.22 -15.72 1.94
N PHE A 324 -4.73 -14.48 1.79
CA PHE A 324 -3.49 -14.07 2.47
C PHE A 324 -3.61 -14.16 4.00
N THR A 325 -4.69 -13.65 4.59
CA THR A 325 -4.87 -13.67 6.05
C THR A 325 -5.12 -15.06 6.64
N ILE A 326 -5.42 -16.08 5.82
CA ILE A 326 -5.58 -17.47 6.24
C ILE A 326 -4.30 -18.28 6.02
N TRP A 327 -3.72 -18.17 4.82
CA TRP A 327 -2.72 -19.12 4.35
C TRP A 327 -1.30 -18.75 4.74
N LEU A 328 -0.99 -17.45 4.84
CA LEU A 328 0.32 -16.93 5.24
C LEU A 328 0.46 -16.84 6.76
N PRO A 329 1.68 -17.02 7.32
CA PRO A 329 1.93 -16.71 8.72
C PRO A 329 1.77 -15.20 8.98
N PRO A 330 1.28 -14.77 10.16
CA PRO A 330 0.88 -13.38 10.38
C PRO A 330 1.90 -12.23 10.13
N PRO A 331 3.24 -12.38 10.29
CA PRO A 331 4.14 -11.27 9.96
C PRO A 331 4.30 -11.05 8.45
N PHE A 332 3.93 -12.03 7.61
CA PHE A 332 3.99 -11.93 6.16
C PHE A 332 2.69 -11.43 5.52
N ILE A 333 1.59 -11.31 6.28
CA ILE A 333 0.31 -10.78 5.78
C ILE A 333 0.47 -9.35 5.21
N PRO A 334 1.12 -8.38 5.90
CA PRO A 334 1.32 -7.04 5.35
C PRO A 334 2.25 -7.06 4.13
N MET A 335 3.29 -7.90 4.16
CA MET A 335 4.24 -8.03 3.04
C MET A 335 3.52 -8.49 1.76
N ALA A 336 2.60 -9.45 1.86
CA ALA A 336 1.80 -9.92 0.74
C ALA A 336 0.75 -8.89 0.27
N LEU A 337 0.06 -8.21 1.20
CA LEU A 337 -0.85 -7.10 0.88
C LEU A 337 -0.15 -6.05 0.01
N VAL A 338 1.00 -5.54 0.45
CA VAL A 338 1.71 -4.47 -0.26
C VAL A 338 2.26 -4.96 -1.59
N SER A 339 2.81 -6.18 -1.63
CA SER A 339 3.21 -6.81 -2.89
C SER A 339 2.05 -6.86 -3.89
N TRP A 340 0.88 -7.32 -3.44
CA TRP A 340 -0.32 -7.43 -4.26
C TRP A 340 -0.82 -6.08 -4.77
N ILE A 341 -0.82 -5.04 -3.92
CA ILE A 341 -1.14 -3.65 -4.31
C ILE A 341 -0.16 -3.18 -5.38
N ILE A 342 1.16 -3.25 -5.16
CA ILE A 342 2.14 -2.72 -6.11
C ILE A 342 2.16 -3.50 -7.42
N LEU A 343 1.97 -4.82 -7.41
CA LEU A 343 1.83 -5.63 -8.63
C LEU A 343 0.61 -5.20 -9.46
N ASN A 344 -0.56 -5.03 -8.82
CA ASN A 344 -1.78 -4.55 -9.46
C ASN A 344 -1.62 -3.12 -9.99
N VAL A 345 -1.13 -2.19 -9.18
CA VAL A 345 -0.92 -0.79 -9.57
C VAL A 345 0.06 -0.66 -10.72
N THR A 346 1.14 -1.45 -10.73
CA THR A 346 2.14 -1.41 -11.82
C THR A 346 1.53 -1.84 -13.16
N SER A 347 0.56 -2.76 -13.16
CA SER A 347 -0.10 -3.27 -14.37
C SER A 347 -0.95 -2.26 -15.14
N LEU A 348 -1.25 -1.10 -14.54
CA LEU A 348 -2.14 -0.07 -15.10
C LEU A 348 -1.49 1.32 -15.31
N LEU A 349 -0.19 1.47 -15.04
CA LEU A 349 0.53 2.74 -15.20
C LEU A 349 0.75 3.09 -16.68
N LEU A 350 0.99 2.07 -17.50
CA LEU A 350 1.39 2.16 -18.91
C LEU A 350 0.75 1.02 -19.72
N PRO A 351 0.53 1.24 -21.03
CA PRO A 351 0.23 0.15 -21.95
C PRO A 351 1.45 -0.75 -22.14
N PHE A 352 1.23 -2.06 -22.24
CA PHE A 352 2.29 -3.08 -22.25
C PHE A 352 3.21 -3.04 -23.49
N GLU A 353 2.85 -2.27 -24.51
CA GLU A 353 3.69 -1.87 -25.64
C GLU A 353 4.90 -1.03 -25.21
N LEU A 354 4.75 -0.19 -24.17
CA LEU A 354 5.82 0.67 -23.64
C LEU A 354 6.65 0.00 -22.55
N ASN A 355 6.15 -1.09 -21.96
CA ASN A 355 6.84 -1.81 -20.88
C ASN A 355 7.88 -2.79 -21.44
N PRO A 356 9.05 -2.96 -20.78
CA PRO A 356 9.95 -4.07 -21.03
C PRO A 356 9.21 -5.42 -20.89
N ALA A 357 9.54 -6.39 -21.75
CA ALA A 357 8.73 -7.61 -21.95
C ALA A 357 8.44 -8.42 -20.66
N PHE A 358 9.33 -8.39 -19.67
CA PHE A 358 9.14 -9.03 -18.36
C PHE A 358 7.86 -8.55 -17.65
N TYR A 359 7.56 -7.26 -17.69
CA TYR A 359 6.41 -6.67 -16.98
C TYR A 359 5.06 -6.98 -17.65
N ARG A 360 5.05 -7.68 -18.79
CA ARG A 360 3.83 -8.20 -19.43
C ARG A 360 3.20 -9.36 -18.65
N VAL A 361 3.84 -9.85 -17.59
CA VAL A 361 3.17 -10.63 -16.54
C VAL A 361 1.94 -9.90 -15.96
N GLY A 362 1.87 -8.58 -16.11
CA GLY A 362 0.75 -7.74 -15.66
C GLY A 362 -0.64 -8.13 -16.16
N TYR A 363 -0.77 -8.85 -17.29
CA TYR A 363 -2.05 -9.41 -17.78
C TYR A 363 -2.72 -10.41 -16.81
N ILE A 364 -2.02 -10.89 -15.77
CA ILE A 364 -2.65 -11.75 -14.75
C ILE A 364 -3.34 -10.95 -13.64
N PHE A 365 -3.04 -9.66 -13.45
CA PHE A 365 -3.51 -8.92 -12.28
C PHE A 365 -4.90 -8.29 -12.50
N PRO A 366 -5.86 -8.47 -11.57
CA PRO A 366 -7.25 -8.05 -11.78
C PRO A 366 -7.40 -6.54 -11.99
N ALA A 367 -6.48 -5.71 -11.50
CA ALA A 367 -6.53 -4.27 -11.73
C ALA A 367 -6.27 -3.85 -13.20
N HIS A 368 -5.46 -4.60 -13.95
CA HIS A 368 -5.34 -4.39 -15.40
C HIS A 368 -6.66 -4.67 -16.09
N GLU A 369 -7.25 -5.82 -15.79
CA GLU A 369 -8.47 -6.29 -16.47
C GLU A 369 -9.68 -5.43 -16.14
N VAL A 370 -9.80 -4.95 -14.89
CA VAL A 370 -10.83 -3.96 -14.51
C VAL A 370 -10.60 -2.63 -15.21
N TYR A 371 -9.36 -2.18 -15.40
CA TYR A 371 -9.09 -1.01 -16.23
C TYR A 371 -9.55 -1.22 -17.69
N GLN A 372 -9.27 -2.39 -18.28
CA GLN A 372 -9.72 -2.73 -19.64
C GLN A 372 -11.26 -2.72 -19.77
N VAL A 373 -11.97 -3.31 -18.80
CA VAL A 373 -13.45 -3.34 -18.78
C VAL A 373 -14.04 -1.95 -18.56
N LEU A 374 -13.51 -1.16 -17.62
CA LEU A 374 -13.97 0.21 -17.39
C LEU A 374 -13.76 1.10 -18.61
N THR A 375 -12.58 1.07 -19.24
CA THR A 375 -12.34 1.81 -20.49
C THR A 375 -13.23 1.31 -21.64
N HIS A 376 -13.57 0.02 -21.72
CA HIS A 376 -14.56 -0.49 -22.68
C HIS A 376 -15.95 0.11 -22.46
N ILE A 377 -16.41 0.13 -21.20
CA ILE A 377 -17.71 0.72 -20.82
C ILE A 377 -17.73 2.23 -21.13
N TRP A 378 -16.71 2.96 -20.71
CA TRP A 378 -16.65 4.42 -20.84
C TRP A 378 -16.50 4.87 -22.31
N SER A 379 -15.73 4.15 -23.13
CA SER A 379 -15.57 4.40 -24.57
C SER A 379 -16.64 3.76 -25.46
N ARG A 380 -17.80 3.40 -24.89
CA ARG A 380 -18.98 2.88 -25.62
C ARG A 380 -18.68 1.65 -26.49
N GLY A 381 -17.70 0.84 -26.07
CA GLY A 381 -17.25 -0.38 -26.75
C GLY A 381 -15.88 -0.28 -27.43
N CYS A 382 -15.28 0.91 -27.54
CA CYS A 382 -14.00 1.14 -28.24
C CYS A 382 -12.74 0.72 -27.46
N ASN A 383 -12.78 -0.50 -26.90
CA ASN A 383 -11.65 -1.24 -26.35
C ASN A 383 -12.00 -2.75 -26.29
N PRO A 384 -11.76 -3.57 -27.34
CA PRO A 384 -12.37 -4.91 -27.49
C PRO A 384 -11.70 -6.03 -26.65
N GLN A 385 -11.20 -5.71 -25.45
CA GLN A 385 -10.44 -6.63 -24.59
C GLN A 385 -11.33 -7.46 -23.63
N LEU A 386 -12.62 -7.12 -23.52
CA LEU A 386 -13.63 -7.77 -22.67
C LEU A 386 -13.61 -9.31 -22.72
N ARG A 387 -13.25 -9.87 -23.88
CA ARG A 387 -13.14 -11.31 -24.18
C ARG A 387 -12.12 -12.10 -23.33
N TYR A 388 -11.13 -11.44 -22.72
CA TYR A 388 -10.21 -12.07 -21.76
C TYR A 388 -10.32 -11.45 -20.36
N ALA A 389 -10.63 -10.15 -20.28
CA ALA A 389 -10.70 -9.44 -19.01
C ALA A 389 -11.71 -10.04 -18.02
N LEU A 390 -12.95 -10.30 -18.46
CA LEU A 390 -13.95 -10.93 -17.58
C LEU A 390 -13.57 -12.38 -17.19
N PRO A 391 -13.15 -13.28 -18.10
CA PRO A 391 -12.63 -14.60 -17.74
C PRO A 391 -11.50 -14.59 -16.70
N VAL A 392 -10.55 -13.65 -16.77
CA VAL A 392 -9.47 -13.54 -15.76
C VAL A 392 -10.02 -13.10 -14.40
N LEU A 393 -10.94 -12.14 -14.36
CA LEU A 393 -11.58 -11.69 -13.11
C LEU A 393 -12.40 -12.78 -12.44
N PHE A 394 -13.26 -13.49 -13.19
CA PHE A 394 -14.00 -14.64 -12.67
C PHE A 394 -13.09 -15.82 -12.30
N GLY A 395 -11.97 -16.01 -13.02
CA GLY A 395 -10.93 -16.98 -12.67
C GLY A 395 -10.32 -16.72 -11.30
N TRP A 396 -9.98 -15.46 -11.00
CA TRP A 396 -9.54 -15.05 -9.66
C TRP A 396 -10.63 -15.19 -8.60
N GLU A 397 -11.87 -14.76 -8.89
CA GLU A 397 -12.99 -14.86 -7.96
C GLU A 397 -13.23 -16.31 -7.54
N ILE A 398 -13.41 -17.23 -8.49
CA ILE A 398 -13.66 -18.65 -8.23
C ILE A 398 -12.49 -19.29 -7.46
N THR A 399 -11.25 -19.01 -7.87
CA THR A 399 -10.05 -19.58 -7.22
C THR A 399 -9.92 -19.10 -5.77
N THR A 400 -10.13 -17.81 -5.53
CA THR A 400 -9.96 -17.22 -4.18
C THR A 400 -11.14 -17.52 -3.26
N LEU A 401 -12.37 -17.64 -3.81
CA LEU A 401 -13.54 -18.15 -3.08
C LEU A 401 -13.31 -19.57 -2.59
N LEU A 402 -12.81 -20.47 -3.44
CA LEU A 402 -12.47 -21.84 -3.05
C LEU A 402 -11.37 -21.89 -1.98
N LEU A 403 -10.30 -21.09 -2.13
CA LEU A 403 -9.21 -21.03 -1.15
C LEU A 403 -9.60 -20.36 0.19
N SER A 404 -10.52 -19.40 0.19
CA SER A 404 -11.13 -18.85 1.42
C SER A 404 -12.02 -19.90 2.09
N ALA A 405 -12.90 -20.57 1.34
CA ALA A 405 -13.80 -21.60 1.88
C ALA A 405 -13.04 -22.78 2.50
N LEU A 406 -12.02 -23.32 1.82
CA LEU A 406 -11.09 -24.32 2.38
C LEU A 406 -10.33 -23.75 3.59
N GLY A 407 -9.94 -22.48 3.50
CA GLY A 407 -9.23 -21.77 4.54
C GLY A 407 -10.02 -21.56 5.85
N VAL A 408 -11.36 -21.47 5.80
CA VAL A 408 -12.19 -21.41 7.02
C VAL A 408 -12.12 -22.74 7.80
N TYR A 409 -12.10 -23.90 7.12
CA TYR A 409 -11.88 -25.18 7.79
C TYR A 409 -10.49 -25.22 8.44
N ARG A 410 -9.45 -24.74 7.74
CA ARG A 410 -8.09 -24.60 8.30
C ARG A 410 -8.07 -23.70 9.55
N ARG A 411 -8.69 -22.52 9.51
CA ARG A 411 -8.80 -21.61 10.67
C ARG A 411 -9.51 -22.26 11.85
N SER A 412 -10.65 -22.92 11.61
CA SER A 412 -11.43 -23.57 12.68
C SER A 412 -10.64 -24.69 13.34
N HIS A 413 -9.93 -25.52 12.56
CA HIS A 413 -9.07 -26.58 13.09
C HIS A 413 -7.92 -26.05 13.95
N PHE A 414 -7.17 -25.04 13.47
CA PHE A 414 -6.09 -24.43 14.26
C PHE A 414 -6.59 -23.65 15.49
N ALA A 415 -7.82 -23.11 15.45
CA ALA A 415 -8.44 -22.49 16.62
C ALA A 415 -8.80 -23.54 17.69
N MET A 416 -9.39 -24.67 17.32
CA MET A 416 -9.68 -25.78 18.23
C MET A 416 -8.40 -26.30 18.90
N LEU A 417 -7.34 -26.57 18.13
CA LEU A 417 -6.04 -27.00 18.67
C LEU A 417 -5.41 -25.96 19.61
N GLY A 418 -5.71 -24.67 19.42
CA GLY A 418 -5.27 -23.60 20.30
C GLY A 418 -6.05 -23.55 21.62
N GLU A 419 -7.35 -23.81 21.59
CA GLU A 419 -8.21 -23.88 22.78
C GLU A 419 -7.92 -25.15 23.59
N GLU A 420 -7.79 -26.32 22.96
CA GLU A 420 -7.35 -27.57 23.60
C GLU A 420 -5.99 -27.45 24.31
N GLN A 421 -5.05 -26.67 23.76
CA GLN A 421 -3.76 -26.44 24.40
C GLN A 421 -3.91 -25.51 25.62
N GLN A 422 -4.76 -24.49 25.55
CA GLN A 422 -5.04 -23.60 26.69
C GLN A 422 -5.74 -24.36 27.83
N GLU A 423 -6.62 -25.31 27.51
CA GLU A 423 -7.26 -26.20 28.50
C GLU A 423 -6.24 -27.13 29.17
N LYS A 424 -5.30 -27.71 28.41
CA LYS A 424 -4.20 -28.54 28.95
C LYS A 424 -3.27 -27.70 29.85
N ASP A 425 -2.80 -26.54 29.35
CA ASP A 425 -1.97 -25.59 30.10
C ASP A 425 -2.66 -25.05 31.38
N PHE A 426 -4.00 -24.99 31.40
CA PHE A 426 -4.79 -24.64 32.58
C PHE A 426 -4.91 -25.81 33.55
N LYS A 427 -5.23 -27.02 33.04
CA LYS A 427 -5.37 -28.22 33.87
C LYS A 427 -4.06 -28.58 34.58
N GLU A 428 -2.91 -28.54 33.90
CA GLU A 428 -1.61 -28.78 34.53
C GLU A 428 -1.33 -27.83 35.72
N ARG A 429 -1.83 -26.58 35.64
CA ARG A 429 -1.71 -25.60 36.74
C ARG A 429 -2.72 -25.82 37.85
N LEU A 430 -3.94 -26.25 37.51
CA LEU A 430 -4.96 -26.64 38.47
C LEU A 430 -4.51 -27.85 39.28
N ASP A 431 -4.05 -28.91 38.61
CA ASP A 431 -3.53 -30.13 39.23
C ASP A 431 -2.34 -29.81 40.15
N ALA A 432 -1.41 -28.95 39.73
CA ALA A 432 -0.30 -28.48 40.56
C ALA A 432 -0.73 -27.64 41.78
N ALA A 433 -1.76 -26.80 41.64
CA ALA A 433 -2.29 -25.98 42.73
C ALA A 433 -3.08 -26.82 43.75
N VAL A 434 -3.89 -27.78 43.28
CA VAL A 434 -4.58 -28.77 44.11
C VAL A 434 -3.56 -29.61 44.88
N ALA A 435 -2.52 -30.13 44.21
CA ALA A 435 -1.45 -30.89 44.86
C ALA A 435 -0.67 -30.07 45.91
N PHE A 436 -0.43 -28.77 45.65
CA PHE A 436 0.20 -27.88 46.63
C PHE A 436 -0.67 -27.67 47.87
N GLU A 437 -1.97 -27.42 47.70
CA GLU A 437 -2.90 -27.27 48.83
C GLU A 437 -3.12 -28.60 49.59
N MET A 438 -3.16 -29.75 48.91
CA MET A 438 -3.12 -31.06 49.58
C MET A 438 -1.85 -31.24 50.42
N ALA A 439 -0.69 -30.91 49.87
CA ALA A 439 0.59 -30.99 50.59
C ALA A 439 0.62 -30.02 51.79
N LYS A 440 0.01 -28.84 51.66
CA LYS A 440 -0.14 -27.85 52.73
C LYS A 440 -1.11 -28.30 53.83
N ILE A 441 -2.22 -28.97 53.49
CA ILE A 441 -3.11 -29.62 54.47
C ILE A 441 -2.34 -30.72 55.21
N LYS A 442 -1.65 -31.62 54.48
CA LYS A 442 -0.84 -32.69 55.08
C LYS A 442 0.25 -32.13 56.01
N GLN A 443 0.97 -31.11 55.57
CA GLN A 443 1.96 -30.41 56.39
C GLN A 443 1.37 -29.55 57.52
N ALA A 444 0.05 -29.38 57.60
CA ALA A 444 -0.63 -28.77 58.75
C ALA A 444 -1.05 -29.84 59.76
N THR A 445 -1.48 -31.02 59.30
CA THR A 445 -1.65 -32.22 60.13
C THR A 445 -0.31 -32.64 60.77
N GLU A 446 0.75 -32.70 59.97
CA GLU A 446 2.12 -33.04 60.44
C GLU A 446 2.73 -31.95 61.35
N ARG A 447 2.23 -30.70 61.33
CA ARG A 447 2.76 -29.59 62.16
C ARG A 447 2.17 -29.48 63.56
N HIS A 448 1.32 -30.42 63.97
CA HIS A 448 0.88 -30.51 65.36
C HIS A 448 1.93 -31.13 66.31
N GLU A 449 3.05 -31.64 65.79
CA GLU A 449 4.15 -32.23 66.56
C GLU A 449 5.49 -31.45 66.43
N GLU A 450 5.82 -30.73 67.51
CA GLU A 450 7.15 -30.21 67.91
C GLU A 450 7.83 -29.00 67.17
N PRO A 451 8.79 -28.28 67.82
CA PRO A 451 9.15 -26.89 67.49
C PRO A 451 10.61 -26.67 66.97
N PRO A 452 10.97 -25.46 66.46
CA PRO A 452 12.17 -25.24 65.62
C PRO A 452 13.44 -24.75 66.35
N LYS A 453 14.58 -24.75 65.62
CA LYS A 453 15.87 -24.11 66.01
C LYS A 453 16.52 -23.31 64.88
N GLU A 454 17.49 -22.46 65.24
CA GLU A 454 18.01 -21.34 64.43
C GLU A 454 19.30 -21.61 63.61
N LYS A 455 19.53 -20.75 62.59
CA LYS A 455 20.80 -20.15 62.11
C LYS A 455 21.94 -21.11 61.65
N THR A 456 22.71 -20.78 60.61
CA THR A 456 23.79 -19.77 60.68
C THR A 456 24.28 -19.34 59.27
N VAL A 457 24.95 -18.18 59.20
CA VAL A 457 25.49 -17.54 57.98
C VAL A 457 26.84 -18.14 57.55
N SER A 458 27.11 -18.13 56.24
CA SER A 458 28.49 -18.04 55.71
C SER A 458 28.51 -17.29 54.37
N ALA A 459 29.64 -16.68 54.03
CA ALA A 459 29.83 -15.88 52.82
C ALA A 459 31.23 -16.12 52.21
N ARG A 460 31.39 -15.87 50.90
CA ARG A 460 32.71 -15.77 50.26
C ARG A 460 32.70 -14.80 49.07
N GLN A 461 33.86 -14.21 48.80
CA GLN A 461 34.09 -13.18 47.78
C GLN A 461 34.29 -13.75 46.37
N GLU A 462 34.02 -12.91 45.36
CA GLU A 462 34.71 -12.94 44.06
C GLU A 462 35.42 -11.59 43.81
N MET A 463 36.17 -11.48 42.71
CA MET A 463 37.47 -10.80 42.71
C MET A 463 37.79 -10.00 41.41
N HIS A 464 38.58 -8.94 41.59
CA HIS A 464 39.20 -8.05 40.57
C HIS A 464 38.31 -7.10 39.75
N SER A 465 38.98 -6.07 39.23
CA SER A 465 38.44 -4.88 38.56
C SER A 465 39.35 -4.45 37.40
N ASP A 466 38.83 -3.55 36.55
CA ASP A 466 39.32 -3.22 35.21
C ASP A 466 40.72 -2.59 35.08
N ALA A 467 41.19 -2.43 33.84
CA ALA A 467 42.55 -2.03 33.48
C ALA A 467 42.64 -0.76 32.61
N HIS A 468 43.72 0.00 32.86
CA HIS A 468 44.45 0.97 32.04
C HIS A 468 43.75 1.99 31.10
N ASP A 469 44.14 3.24 31.32
CA ASP A 469 43.88 4.43 30.49
C ASP A 469 44.66 4.46 29.15
N SER A 470 44.29 5.40 28.28
CA SER A 470 44.90 5.61 26.96
C SER A 470 45.13 7.10 26.64
N GLN A 471 46.24 7.44 25.96
CA GLN A 471 46.46 8.78 25.39
C GLN A 471 47.53 8.79 24.27
N GLY A 472 47.33 9.64 23.27
CA GLY A 472 48.27 9.92 22.17
C GLY A 472 47.60 10.75 21.08
N LEU A 473 48.23 11.86 20.63
CA LEU A 473 47.64 12.82 19.68
C LEU A 473 48.74 13.63 18.96
N LEU A 474 48.60 13.86 17.64
CA LEU A 474 49.49 14.64 16.75
C LEU A 474 48.69 15.34 15.63
N SER A 475 49.35 16.11 14.75
CA SER A 475 48.78 17.17 13.88
C SER A 475 49.32 17.13 12.41
N GLU A 476 49.14 18.07 11.44
CA GLU A 476 48.65 19.47 11.45
C GLU A 476 48.29 20.05 10.03
N VAL A 477 47.37 21.05 9.98
CA VAL A 477 47.36 22.26 9.10
C VAL A 477 47.13 22.23 7.54
N ALA A 478 46.67 23.38 7.00
CA ALA A 478 46.80 23.95 5.61
C ALA A 478 45.73 23.76 4.47
N ARG A 479 44.67 24.61 4.50
CA ARG A 479 44.32 25.76 3.60
C ARG A 479 44.56 25.75 2.04
N VAL A 480 43.60 26.34 1.24
CA VAL A 480 43.72 27.30 0.06
C VAL A 480 42.65 27.10 -1.08
N GLN A 481 42.33 28.15 -1.88
CA GLN A 481 41.26 28.27 -2.93
C GLN A 481 41.77 28.13 -4.42
N TYR A 482 41.12 28.50 -5.56
CA TYR A 482 40.36 29.71 -5.99
C TYR A 482 39.55 29.60 -7.35
N THR A 483 38.34 30.18 -7.40
CA THR A 483 37.59 30.96 -8.47
C THR A 483 37.54 30.70 -10.02
N THR A 484 36.29 30.68 -10.55
CA THR A 484 35.68 31.37 -11.75
C THR A 484 36.09 31.16 -13.24
N GLY A 485 35.09 31.22 -14.15
CA GLY A 485 35.20 31.49 -15.60
C GLY A 485 33.83 31.55 -16.34
N ASN A 486 33.67 32.32 -17.43
CA ASN A 486 32.39 32.52 -18.16
C ASN A 486 32.60 32.99 -19.64
N GLY A 487 31.65 32.81 -20.56
CA GLY A 487 31.73 33.33 -21.96
C GLY A 487 30.64 32.88 -22.95
N THR A 488 30.29 33.72 -23.93
CA THR A 488 29.19 33.54 -24.92
C THR A 488 29.51 34.14 -26.31
N GLY A 489 28.74 33.79 -27.35
CA GLY A 489 28.84 34.40 -28.70
C GLY A 489 27.63 34.12 -29.61
N ASN A 490 27.32 35.06 -30.53
CA ASN A 490 26.21 35.02 -31.50
C ASN A 490 26.68 35.41 -32.91
N ILE A 491 25.92 35.06 -33.97
CA ILE A 491 26.24 35.33 -35.40
C ILE A 491 24.98 35.83 -36.15
N HIS A 492 25.17 36.61 -37.22
CA HIS A 492 24.13 37.27 -38.04
C HIS A 492 23.47 36.38 -39.13
N SER A 493 22.45 36.92 -39.82
CA SER A 493 21.49 36.23 -40.70
C SER A 493 21.88 36.11 -42.19
N VAL A 494 21.15 35.28 -42.94
CA VAL A 494 21.39 34.92 -44.36
C VAL A 494 20.06 34.87 -45.16
N SER A 495 20.08 35.23 -46.45
CA SER A 495 18.93 35.20 -47.37
C SER A 495 19.11 34.18 -48.52
N GLY A 496 18.00 33.70 -49.11
CA GLY A 496 17.98 32.68 -50.18
C GLY A 496 17.69 31.26 -49.68
N LYS A 497 16.58 30.64 -50.13
CA LYS A 497 15.83 29.54 -49.47
C LYS A 497 15.38 29.84 -48.03
N THR A 498 16.24 30.42 -47.20
CA THR A 498 15.92 30.95 -45.88
C THR A 498 14.76 31.94 -45.90
N ALA A 499 14.52 32.68 -46.99
CA ALA A 499 13.36 33.57 -47.10
C ALA A 499 12.01 32.82 -47.05
N LEU A 500 11.90 31.64 -47.70
CA LEU A 500 10.73 30.78 -47.60
C LEU A 500 10.70 30.03 -46.26
N ALA A 501 11.86 29.61 -45.73
CA ALA A 501 11.94 29.04 -44.39
C ALA A 501 11.54 30.05 -43.28
N VAL A 502 11.77 31.34 -43.48
CA VAL A 502 11.32 32.45 -42.60
C VAL A 502 9.83 32.76 -42.80
N LEU A 503 9.20 32.32 -43.89
CA LEU A 503 7.73 32.31 -44.00
C LEU A 503 7.12 31.03 -43.38
N ALA A 504 7.85 29.93 -43.33
CA ALA A 504 7.43 28.66 -42.71
C ALA A 504 7.61 28.64 -41.17
N GLU A 505 8.74 29.15 -40.67
CA GLU A 505 9.04 29.39 -39.25
C GLU A 505 9.37 30.90 -39.01
N PRO A 506 8.39 31.82 -39.13
CA PRO A 506 8.63 33.27 -38.94
C PRO A 506 9.03 33.66 -37.52
N TRP A 507 8.74 32.80 -36.55
CA TRP A 507 9.21 32.88 -35.18
C TRP A 507 9.38 31.46 -34.66
N LYS A 508 10.54 31.17 -34.07
CA LYS A 508 10.80 29.86 -33.44
C LYS A 508 10.59 29.99 -31.93
N LEU A 509 9.59 29.30 -31.39
CA LEU A 509 9.33 29.28 -29.96
C LEU A 509 10.52 28.62 -29.22
N GLN A 510 11.37 29.44 -28.59
CA GLN A 510 12.48 28.94 -27.78
C GLN A 510 11.96 28.49 -26.40
N SER A 511 11.60 27.20 -26.31
CA SER A 511 11.23 26.57 -25.05
C SER A 511 12.46 26.31 -24.16
N ILE A 512 12.92 27.34 -23.45
CA ILE A 512 14.01 27.22 -22.47
C ILE A 512 13.48 26.47 -21.23
N ASN A 513 13.59 25.14 -21.26
CA ASN A 513 13.32 24.32 -20.08
C ASN A 513 14.51 24.39 -19.12
N ILE A 514 14.30 25.00 -17.94
CA ILE A 514 15.32 25.25 -16.92
C ILE A 514 16.01 23.95 -16.47
N GLN A 515 15.25 22.85 -16.36
CA GLN A 515 15.81 21.52 -16.04
C GLN A 515 15.00 20.43 -16.79
N PRO A 516 15.45 20.00 -17.98
CA PRO A 516 14.77 18.93 -18.70
C PRO A 516 14.84 17.60 -17.93
N THR A 517 13.74 16.86 -17.98
CA THR A 517 13.63 15.50 -17.42
C THR A 517 12.99 14.60 -18.47
N SER A 518 13.69 13.52 -18.81
CA SER A 518 13.41 12.55 -19.88
C SER A 518 12.60 11.33 -19.42
N GLN A 519 12.45 11.13 -18.11
CA GLN A 519 11.51 10.16 -17.54
C GLN A 519 10.07 10.60 -17.82
N GLY A 520 9.16 9.61 -17.90
CA GLY A 520 7.78 9.77 -18.37
C GLY A 520 6.83 10.49 -17.42
N SER A 521 5.69 9.88 -17.09
CA SER A 521 4.58 10.55 -16.41
C SER A 521 4.89 10.91 -14.95
N ARG A 522 5.48 12.10 -14.75
CA ARG A 522 5.99 12.65 -13.46
C ARG A 522 5.02 12.51 -12.28
N ALA A 523 3.71 12.63 -12.52
CA ALA A 523 2.68 12.46 -11.50
C ALA A 523 2.69 11.06 -10.85
N ILE A 524 3.01 10.01 -11.61
CA ILE A 524 3.06 8.62 -11.11
C ILE A 524 4.26 8.44 -10.17
N TYR A 525 5.44 8.93 -10.55
CA TYR A 525 6.63 8.94 -9.70
C TYR A 525 6.37 9.67 -8.38
N ASN A 526 5.84 10.89 -8.44
CA ASN A 526 5.58 11.70 -7.23
C ASN A 526 4.50 11.07 -6.32
N THR A 527 3.50 10.41 -6.89
CA THR A 527 2.37 9.85 -6.12
C THR A 527 2.70 8.48 -5.53
N VAL A 528 3.11 7.52 -6.37
CA VAL A 528 3.19 6.11 -5.95
C VAL A 528 4.43 5.85 -5.08
N VAL A 529 5.54 6.55 -5.30
CA VAL A 529 6.72 6.44 -4.41
C VAL A 529 6.39 6.94 -3.01
N ILE A 530 5.65 8.05 -2.87
CA ILE A 530 5.21 8.57 -1.59
C ILE A 530 4.25 7.60 -0.89
N ILE A 531 3.29 7.01 -1.62
CA ILE A 531 2.42 5.93 -1.10
C ILE A 531 3.25 4.76 -0.56
N MET A 532 4.25 4.31 -1.33
CA MET A 532 5.10 3.19 -0.93
C MET A 532 5.89 3.48 0.34
N ILE A 533 6.50 4.66 0.47
CA ILE A 533 7.19 5.08 1.71
C ILE A 533 6.21 5.09 2.89
N MET A 534 5.00 5.65 2.71
CA MET A 534 4.01 5.72 3.80
C MET A 534 3.56 4.33 4.28
N ILE A 535 3.51 3.37 3.36
CA ILE A 535 3.14 1.97 3.60
C ILE A 535 4.33 1.16 4.16
N GLU A 536 5.57 1.48 3.78
CA GLU A 536 6.81 0.88 4.30
C GLU A 536 6.92 1.09 5.82
N GLU A 537 6.77 2.33 6.26
CA GLU A 537 6.76 2.69 7.67
C GLU A 537 5.59 2.05 8.43
N PHE A 538 4.42 1.90 7.81
CA PHE A 538 3.28 1.20 8.43
C PHE A 538 3.55 -0.28 8.69
N CYS A 539 4.13 -0.97 7.71
CA CYS A 539 4.47 -2.39 7.86
C CYS A 539 5.49 -2.58 8.98
N TYR A 540 6.46 -1.67 9.11
CA TYR A 540 7.47 -1.73 10.16
C TYR A 540 6.90 -1.38 11.54
N ILE A 541 6.16 -0.27 11.71
CA ILE A 541 5.58 0.11 13.01
C ILE A 541 4.60 -0.95 13.54
N GLY A 542 3.79 -1.56 12.67
CA GLY A 542 2.89 -2.66 13.03
C GLY A 542 3.66 -3.90 13.49
N THR A 543 4.69 -4.31 12.75
CA THR A 543 5.56 -5.44 13.11
C THR A 543 6.28 -5.21 14.44
N ILE A 544 6.87 -4.03 14.62
CA ILE A 544 7.57 -3.64 15.85
C ILE A 544 6.60 -3.60 17.05
N ASN A 545 5.39 -3.05 16.90
CA ASN A 545 4.38 -3.05 17.95
C ASN A 545 3.95 -4.47 18.35
N GLY A 546 3.71 -5.36 17.37
CA GLY A 546 3.45 -6.78 17.60
C GLY A 546 4.56 -7.47 18.39
N LEU A 547 5.82 -7.24 18.03
CA LEU A 547 6.98 -7.78 18.75
C LEU A 547 7.10 -7.21 20.18
N TYR A 548 6.84 -5.91 20.40
CA TYR A 548 6.84 -5.31 21.74
C TYR A 548 5.77 -5.92 22.66
N ALA A 549 4.58 -6.24 22.11
CA ALA A 549 3.50 -6.90 22.83
C ALA A 549 3.82 -8.38 23.12
N HIS A 550 4.18 -9.16 22.10
CA HIS A 550 4.45 -10.60 22.21
C HIS A 550 5.54 -10.93 23.25
N PHE A 551 6.64 -10.18 23.28
CA PHE A 551 7.72 -10.38 24.25
C PHE A 551 7.45 -9.72 25.64
N LYS A 552 6.25 -9.16 25.85
CA LYS A 552 5.83 -8.40 27.04
C LYS A 552 6.82 -7.32 27.48
N LEU A 553 7.43 -6.62 26.51
CA LEU A 553 8.47 -5.64 26.82
C LEU A 553 7.93 -4.38 27.51
N TYR A 554 6.66 -4.01 27.25
CA TYR A 554 6.02 -2.85 27.88
C TYR A 554 5.85 -2.97 29.40
N THR A 555 5.82 -4.18 29.96
CA THR A 555 5.84 -4.43 31.41
C THR A 555 7.25 -4.76 31.90
N ARG A 556 8.02 -5.56 31.14
CA ARG A 556 9.37 -6.01 31.54
C ARG A 556 10.50 -4.96 31.46
N VAL A 557 10.38 -3.87 30.67
CA VAL A 557 11.48 -2.92 30.43
C VAL A 557 11.09 -1.47 30.77
N LYS A 558 11.90 -0.78 31.59
CA LYS A 558 11.62 0.61 32.04
C LYS A 558 11.40 1.56 30.85
N ALA A 559 10.30 2.31 30.87
CA ALA A 559 9.79 3.12 29.75
C ALA A 559 10.84 3.99 29.04
N ARG A 560 11.73 4.66 29.78
CA ARG A 560 12.84 5.48 29.21
C ARG A 560 13.73 4.70 28.23
N ARG A 561 13.97 3.40 28.48
CA ARG A 561 14.75 2.54 27.57
C ARG A 561 13.93 2.09 26.36
N ILE A 562 12.61 1.94 26.50
CA ILE A 562 11.73 1.66 25.36
C ILE A 562 11.72 2.86 24.40
N ILE A 563 11.61 4.09 24.91
CA ILE A 563 11.69 5.32 24.10
C ILE A 563 13.00 5.36 23.30
N LEU A 564 14.14 5.21 23.98
CA LEU A 564 15.46 5.27 23.36
C LEU A 564 15.66 4.17 22.30
N VAL A 565 15.22 2.93 22.56
CA VAL A 565 15.33 1.84 21.58
C VAL A 565 14.38 2.04 20.40
N ARG A 566 13.14 2.51 20.60
CA ARG A 566 12.20 2.81 19.50
C ARG A 566 12.74 3.91 18.60
N LEU A 567 13.28 4.98 19.18
CA LEU A 567 13.83 6.11 18.44
C LEU A 567 15.11 5.73 17.67
N ILE A 568 15.97 4.87 18.23
CA ILE A 568 17.11 4.32 17.47
C ILE A 568 16.62 3.42 16.31
N LEU A 569 15.60 2.59 16.53
CA LEU A 569 15.05 1.75 15.46
C LEU A 569 14.31 2.54 14.38
N SER A 570 13.60 3.62 14.71
CA SER A 570 12.95 4.49 13.72
C SER A 570 13.98 5.19 12.86
N LEU A 571 14.98 5.82 13.49
CA LEU A 571 16.06 6.51 12.80
C LEU A 571 16.84 5.57 11.86
N ILE A 572 17.21 4.36 12.31
CA ILE A 572 17.97 3.41 11.48
C ILE A 572 17.11 2.88 10.32
N TYR A 573 15.83 2.55 10.57
CA TYR A 573 14.96 2.02 9.52
C TYR A 573 14.67 3.08 8.45
N THR A 574 14.23 4.28 8.83
CA THR A 574 13.91 5.34 7.87
C THR A 574 15.16 5.79 7.10
N PHE A 575 16.36 5.76 7.73
CA PHE A 575 17.65 6.07 7.09
C PHE A 575 17.99 5.07 5.98
N VAL A 576 17.83 3.76 6.24
CA VAL A 576 18.11 2.72 5.24
C VAL A 576 17.00 2.66 4.19
N GLY A 577 15.73 2.81 4.58
CA GLY A 577 14.58 2.85 3.67
C GLY A 577 14.68 3.98 2.66
N SER A 578 14.85 5.22 3.13
CA SER A 578 15.10 6.37 2.26
C SER A 578 16.32 6.20 1.35
N LEU A 579 17.38 5.53 1.81
CA LEU A 579 18.57 5.26 0.99
C LEU A 579 18.28 4.20 -0.09
N CYS A 580 17.50 3.16 0.22
CA CYS A 580 17.00 2.20 -0.75
C CYS A 580 16.08 2.85 -1.79
N VAL A 581 15.15 3.72 -1.37
CA VAL A 581 14.25 4.48 -2.27
C VAL A 581 15.05 5.34 -3.24
N VAL A 582 15.95 6.20 -2.72
CA VAL A 582 16.71 7.14 -3.56
C VAL A 582 17.78 6.40 -4.38
N GLY A 583 18.34 5.31 -3.86
CA GLY A 583 19.19 4.38 -4.62
C GLY A 583 18.47 3.76 -5.82
N ALA A 584 17.22 3.31 -5.65
CA ALA A 584 16.41 2.77 -6.74
C ALA A 584 16.04 3.86 -7.77
N ILE A 585 15.57 5.03 -7.31
CA ILE A 585 15.31 6.19 -8.20
C ILE A 585 16.56 6.54 -9.02
N TRP A 586 17.73 6.54 -8.38
CA TRP A 586 19.01 6.83 -9.02
C TRP A 586 19.46 5.75 -10.01
N ALA A 587 19.19 4.48 -9.74
CA ALA A 587 19.49 3.38 -10.67
C ALA A 587 18.68 3.49 -11.97
N PHE A 588 17.41 3.90 -11.88
CA PHE A 588 16.49 4.01 -13.03
C PHE A 588 16.43 5.41 -13.67
N LYS A 589 17.36 6.34 -13.34
CA LYS A 589 17.32 7.78 -13.71
C LYS A 589 17.58 8.14 -15.19
N ALA A 590 17.28 7.26 -16.14
CA ALA A 590 17.69 7.39 -17.55
C ALA A 590 17.48 8.80 -18.16
N GLY A 591 18.59 9.47 -18.48
CA GLY A 591 18.64 10.82 -19.07
C GLY A 591 18.41 11.99 -18.11
N TRP A 592 18.28 11.75 -16.81
CA TRP A 592 18.05 12.81 -15.81
C TRP A 592 19.37 13.36 -15.23
N ASP A 593 19.67 14.62 -15.57
CA ASP A 593 20.87 15.35 -15.16
C ASP A 593 20.85 15.78 -13.68
N VAL A 594 21.08 14.81 -12.79
CA VAL A 594 21.14 14.97 -11.33
C VAL A 594 22.54 14.65 -10.81
N ASN A 595 23.12 15.54 -10.00
CA ASN A 595 24.46 15.40 -9.42
C ASN A 595 24.48 14.74 -8.02
N GLY A 596 25.68 14.39 -7.52
CA GLY A 596 25.84 13.70 -6.23
C GLY A 596 25.33 14.51 -5.02
N ASN A 597 25.40 15.83 -5.07
CA ASN A 597 24.88 16.69 -4.00
C ASN A 597 23.35 16.62 -3.97
N GLN A 598 22.70 16.63 -5.14
CA GLN A 598 21.25 16.45 -5.27
C GLN A 598 20.80 15.04 -4.83
N PHE A 599 21.62 13.98 -5.01
CA PHE A 599 21.36 12.66 -4.42
C PHE A 599 21.27 12.75 -2.89
N VAL A 600 22.32 13.28 -2.23
CA VAL A 600 22.38 13.39 -0.76
C VAL A 600 21.23 14.26 -0.22
N LEU A 601 20.91 15.38 -0.87
CA LEU A 601 19.80 16.24 -0.47
C LEU A 601 18.43 15.57 -0.68
N SER A 602 18.23 14.82 -1.78
CA SER A 602 16.99 14.06 -2.01
C SER A 602 16.81 12.97 -0.97
N TRP A 603 17.89 12.26 -0.64
CA TRP A 603 17.93 11.26 0.42
C TRP A 603 17.59 11.87 1.79
N ALA A 604 18.25 12.95 2.21
CA ALA A 604 17.97 13.59 3.50
C ALA A 604 16.51 14.10 3.59
N THR A 605 15.93 14.54 2.47
CA THR A 605 14.53 14.98 2.39
C THR A 605 13.55 13.81 2.53
N ILE A 606 13.80 12.70 1.84
CA ILE A 606 12.96 11.49 1.93
C ILE A 606 13.14 10.78 3.28
N TRP A 607 14.33 10.85 3.89
CA TRP A 607 14.59 10.41 5.26
C TRP A 607 13.75 11.19 6.28
N LEU A 608 13.74 12.53 6.20
CA LEU A 608 12.91 13.38 7.05
C LEU A 608 11.42 13.08 6.86
N PHE A 609 10.97 12.87 5.61
CA PHE A 609 9.59 12.45 5.34
C PHE A 609 9.24 11.11 6.00
N ALA A 610 10.08 10.10 5.80
CA ALA A 610 9.90 8.77 6.34
C ALA A 610 9.87 8.80 7.88
N HIS A 611 10.76 9.57 8.51
CA HIS A 611 10.79 9.71 9.97
C HIS A 611 9.55 10.46 10.52
N VAL A 612 9.14 11.57 9.89
CA VAL A 612 7.88 12.27 10.22
C VAL A 612 6.67 11.35 10.07
N ASN A 613 6.62 10.55 8.99
CA ASN A 613 5.52 9.61 8.78
C ASN A 613 5.52 8.49 9.83
N PHE A 614 6.68 7.84 10.09
CA PHE A 614 6.81 6.81 11.12
C PHE A 614 6.39 7.31 12.50
N LEU A 615 6.85 8.50 12.89
CA LEU A 615 6.47 9.10 14.18
C LEU A 615 4.97 9.44 14.25
N THR A 616 4.39 9.96 13.16
CA THR A 616 2.93 10.18 13.07
C THR A 616 2.14 8.86 13.20
N LEU A 617 2.58 7.80 12.53
CA LEU A 617 1.97 6.47 12.63
C LEU A 617 2.15 5.86 14.02
N ASP A 618 3.29 6.05 14.69
CA ASP A 618 3.47 5.64 16.09
C ASP A 618 2.46 6.37 16.98
N VAL A 619 2.33 7.70 16.82
CA VAL A 619 1.32 8.51 17.52
C VAL A 619 -0.10 7.97 17.28
N PHE A 620 -0.53 7.70 16.05
CA PHE A 620 -1.83 7.10 15.79
C PHE A 620 -1.99 5.74 16.48
N THR A 621 -0.98 4.85 16.39
CA THR A 621 -1.08 3.52 17.01
C THR A 621 -1.07 3.56 18.54
N ILE A 622 -0.58 4.63 19.17
CA ILE A 622 -0.59 4.80 20.63
C ILE A 622 -1.85 5.52 21.12
N TRP A 623 -2.27 6.57 20.43
CA TRP A 623 -3.26 7.51 20.97
C TRP A 623 -4.70 7.14 20.61
N LEU A 624 -4.93 6.42 19.50
CA LEU A 624 -6.25 5.96 19.06
C LEU A 624 -6.63 4.57 19.62
N PRO A 625 -7.93 4.27 19.78
CA PRO A 625 -8.40 2.91 20.03
C PRO A 625 -8.15 2.00 18.82
N PRO A 626 -7.95 0.68 19.01
CA PRO A 626 -7.60 -0.26 17.93
C PRO A 626 -8.47 -0.18 16.65
N PRO A 627 -9.82 -0.14 16.69
CA PRO A 627 -10.63 -0.13 15.47
C PRO A 627 -10.49 1.14 14.61
N PHE A 628 -10.02 2.27 15.19
CA PHE A 628 -9.85 3.53 14.45
C PHE A 628 -8.47 3.69 13.83
N ILE A 629 -7.48 2.84 14.17
CA ILE A 629 -6.11 2.95 13.64
C ILE A 629 -6.08 2.70 12.12
N PRO A 630 -6.74 1.68 11.55
CA PRO A 630 -6.78 1.50 10.09
C PRO A 630 -7.45 2.70 9.39
N MET A 631 -8.57 3.19 9.94
CA MET A 631 -9.29 4.35 9.39
C MET A 631 -8.42 5.61 9.37
N ALA A 632 -7.71 5.90 10.47
CA ALA A 632 -6.80 7.04 10.55
C ALA A 632 -5.61 6.92 9.60
N LEU A 633 -5.08 5.70 9.40
CA LEU A 633 -4.02 5.44 8.42
C LEU A 633 -4.51 5.68 6.98
N VAL A 634 -5.68 5.15 6.61
CA VAL A 634 -6.25 5.33 5.27
C VAL A 634 -6.48 6.81 4.99
N SER A 635 -7.10 7.53 5.93
CA SER A 635 -7.25 8.99 5.87
C SER A 635 -5.90 9.71 5.75
N TRP A 636 -4.88 9.32 6.53
CA TRP A 636 -3.56 9.95 6.51
C TRP A 636 -2.83 9.77 5.17
N ILE A 637 -2.88 8.56 4.59
CA ILE A 637 -2.32 8.29 3.25
C ILE A 637 -3.09 9.10 2.20
N ILE A 638 -4.43 9.06 2.20
CA ILE A 638 -5.25 9.81 1.22
C ILE A 638 -5.00 11.32 1.31
N LEU A 639 -4.92 11.90 2.52
CA LEU A 639 -4.70 13.33 2.71
C LEU A 639 -3.30 13.78 2.26
N ASN A 640 -2.27 12.99 2.56
CA ASN A 640 -0.92 13.24 2.04
C ASN A 640 -0.84 13.06 0.51
N VAL A 641 -1.47 12.03 -0.05
CA VAL A 641 -1.53 11.81 -1.51
C VAL A 641 -2.26 12.93 -2.23
N THR A 642 -3.46 13.30 -1.78
CA THR A 642 -4.28 14.35 -2.42
C THR A 642 -3.61 15.72 -2.38
N SER A 643 -2.72 15.97 -1.40
CA SER A 643 -1.86 17.15 -1.35
C SER A 643 -0.86 17.27 -2.52
N LEU A 644 -0.62 16.18 -3.28
CA LEU A 644 0.36 16.12 -4.39
C LEU A 644 -0.26 16.14 -5.79
N LEU A 645 -1.57 15.88 -5.92
CA LEU A 645 -2.18 15.51 -7.21
C LEU A 645 -2.35 16.70 -8.17
N LEU A 646 -2.46 17.92 -7.64
CA LEU A 646 -2.66 19.16 -8.38
C LEU A 646 -1.99 20.34 -7.63
N PRO A 647 -1.46 21.36 -8.35
CA PRO A 647 -1.11 22.64 -7.75
C PRO A 647 -2.31 23.27 -7.02
N PHE A 648 -2.11 23.77 -5.80
CA PHE A 648 -3.20 24.28 -4.96
C PHE A 648 -3.87 25.55 -5.50
N GLU A 649 -3.24 26.22 -6.46
CA GLU A 649 -3.78 27.29 -7.27
C GLU A 649 -5.04 26.83 -8.04
N LEU A 650 -5.03 25.59 -8.55
CA LEU A 650 -6.16 24.96 -9.26
C LEU A 650 -7.23 24.39 -8.30
N ASN A 651 -6.88 24.16 -7.04
CA ASN A 651 -7.79 23.53 -6.08
C ASN A 651 -8.74 24.55 -5.42
N PRO A 652 -10.02 24.17 -5.18
CA PRO A 652 -10.94 24.96 -4.36
C PRO A 652 -10.37 25.23 -2.96
N ALA A 653 -10.72 26.38 -2.38
CA ALA A 653 -10.11 26.90 -1.15
C ALA A 653 -10.08 25.91 0.03
N PHE A 654 -11.12 25.07 0.18
CA PHE A 654 -11.19 24.02 1.20
C PHE A 654 -10.00 23.04 1.15
N TYR A 655 -9.57 22.62 -0.05
CA TYR A 655 -8.48 21.66 -0.23
C TYR A 655 -7.09 22.28 -0.03
N ARG A 656 -6.98 23.61 0.14
CA ARG A 656 -5.71 24.29 0.43
C ARG A 656 -5.22 24.09 1.86
N VAL A 657 -5.99 23.42 2.72
CA VAL A 657 -5.50 22.85 3.99
C VAL A 657 -4.32 21.89 3.77
N GLY A 658 -4.13 21.39 2.54
CA GLY A 658 -3.04 20.49 2.17
C GLY A 658 -1.61 21.02 2.40
N TYR A 659 -1.39 22.33 2.55
CA TYR A 659 -0.09 22.92 3.00
C TYR A 659 0.34 22.49 4.41
N ILE A 660 -0.51 21.75 5.14
CA ILE A 660 -0.17 21.18 6.45
C ILE A 660 0.41 19.77 6.32
N PHE A 661 0.22 19.06 5.19
CA PHE A 661 0.62 17.66 5.09
C PHE A 661 2.10 17.48 4.67
N PRO A 662 2.88 16.65 5.40
CA PRO A 662 4.31 16.43 5.13
C PRO A 662 4.64 16.06 3.68
N ALA A 663 3.77 15.31 2.99
CA ALA A 663 3.99 14.95 1.60
C ALA A 663 4.08 16.17 0.66
N HIS A 664 3.21 17.18 0.80
CA HIS A 664 3.26 18.39 -0.03
C HIS A 664 4.59 19.12 0.15
N GLU A 665 4.98 19.34 1.39
CA GLU A 665 6.19 20.08 1.71
C GLU A 665 7.44 19.33 1.26
N VAL A 666 7.47 18.00 1.36
CA VAL A 666 8.53 17.15 0.79
C VAL A 666 8.61 17.29 -0.73
N TYR A 667 7.49 17.37 -1.44
CA TYR A 667 7.48 17.68 -2.87
C TYR A 667 7.99 19.10 -3.17
N GLN A 668 7.69 20.11 -2.34
CA GLN A 668 8.26 21.45 -2.47
C GLN A 668 9.79 21.45 -2.27
N VAL A 669 10.31 20.69 -1.28
CA VAL A 669 11.76 20.54 -1.05
C VAL A 669 12.43 19.79 -2.20
N LEU A 670 11.88 18.64 -2.64
CA LEU A 670 12.44 17.84 -3.74
C LEU A 670 12.44 18.62 -5.06
N THR A 671 11.37 19.34 -5.39
CA THR A 671 11.34 20.20 -6.58
C THR A 671 12.35 21.35 -6.48
N HIS A 672 12.58 21.95 -5.30
CA HIS A 672 13.67 22.91 -5.11
C HIS A 672 15.05 22.30 -5.42
N ILE A 673 15.34 21.12 -4.87
CA ILE A 673 16.62 20.40 -5.08
C ILE A 673 16.81 20.07 -6.57
N TRP A 674 15.80 19.49 -7.21
CA TRP A 674 15.89 19.04 -8.60
C TRP A 674 15.91 20.20 -9.60
N SER A 675 15.21 21.31 -9.32
CA SER A 675 15.25 22.54 -10.13
C SER A 675 16.44 23.47 -9.81
N ARG A 676 17.46 22.97 -9.09
CA ARG A 676 18.70 23.71 -8.74
C ARG A 676 18.44 25.06 -8.05
N GLY A 677 17.35 25.13 -7.27
CA GLY A 677 16.99 26.27 -6.43
C GLY A 677 15.81 27.11 -6.91
N CYS A 678 15.23 26.84 -8.09
CA CYS A 678 14.20 27.69 -8.69
C CYS A 678 12.83 27.70 -7.98
N ASN A 679 12.57 26.83 -6.99
CA ASN A 679 11.33 26.85 -6.21
C ASN A 679 11.45 27.73 -4.94
N PRO A 680 10.70 28.84 -4.80
CA PRO A 680 10.78 29.72 -3.64
C PRO A 680 10.12 29.18 -2.35
N GLN A 681 9.42 28.04 -2.39
CA GLN A 681 8.64 27.54 -1.25
C GLN A 681 9.48 26.85 -0.15
N LEU A 682 10.77 26.57 -0.38
CA LEU A 682 11.67 25.90 0.58
C LEU A 682 11.62 26.51 2.00
N ARG A 683 11.49 27.84 2.08
CA ARG A 683 11.44 28.63 3.32
C ARG A 683 10.22 28.36 4.19
N TYR A 684 9.15 27.77 3.65
CA TYR A 684 7.95 27.36 4.39
C TYR A 684 7.94 25.85 4.63
N ALA A 685 8.37 25.07 3.63
CA ALA A 685 8.34 23.61 3.65
C ALA A 685 9.19 22.98 4.77
N LEU A 686 10.46 23.39 4.91
CA LEU A 686 11.33 22.82 5.94
C LEU A 686 10.84 23.10 7.38
N PRO A 687 10.42 24.33 7.76
CA PRO A 687 9.81 24.58 9.07
C PRO A 687 8.57 23.71 9.37
N VAL A 688 7.70 23.44 8.39
CA VAL A 688 6.53 22.57 8.60
C VAL A 688 6.95 21.14 8.88
N LEU A 689 7.93 20.60 8.14
CA LEU A 689 8.44 19.24 8.35
C LEU A 689 9.11 19.06 9.72
N PHE A 690 9.97 20.00 10.14
CA PHE A 690 10.56 19.97 11.49
C PHE A 690 9.51 20.21 12.59
N GLY A 691 8.49 21.02 12.34
CA GLY A 691 7.35 21.20 13.24
C GLY A 691 6.59 19.88 13.49
N TRP A 692 6.34 19.10 12.43
CA TRP A 692 5.79 17.76 12.53
C TRP A 692 6.73 16.79 13.27
N GLU A 693 8.02 16.76 12.93
CA GLU A 693 8.99 15.87 13.58
C GLU A 693 9.06 16.10 15.09
N ILE A 694 9.27 17.36 15.52
CA ILE A 694 9.37 17.72 16.94
C ILE A 694 8.06 17.38 17.68
N THR A 695 6.91 17.70 17.09
CA THR A 695 5.60 17.45 17.71
C THR A 695 5.32 15.95 17.87
N THR A 696 5.58 15.16 16.83
CA THR A 696 5.30 13.71 16.83
C THR A 696 6.31 12.93 17.66
N LEU A 697 7.58 13.33 17.70
CA LEU A 697 8.59 12.78 18.60
C LEU A 697 8.18 12.96 20.07
N LEU A 698 7.71 14.15 20.45
CA LEU A 698 7.21 14.43 21.80
C LEU A 698 5.96 13.59 22.13
N LEU A 699 5.01 13.46 21.20
CA LEU A 699 3.78 12.68 21.40
C LEU A 699 4.01 11.15 21.42
N SER A 700 4.97 10.63 20.65
CA SER A 700 5.43 9.23 20.75
C SER A 700 6.12 8.98 22.09
N ALA A 701 7.06 9.84 22.50
CA ALA A 701 7.77 9.71 23.77
C ALA A 701 6.83 9.75 24.99
N LEU A 702 5.84 10.65 25.01
CA LEU A 702 4.75 10.65 25.99
C LEU A 702 3.91 9.37 25.90
N GLY A 703 3.59 8.95 24.68
CA GLY A 703 2.79 7.77 24.39
C GLY A 703 3.41 6.45 24.88
N VAL A 704 4.74 6.32 24.93
CA VAL A 704 5.39 5.12 25.51
C VAL A 704 5.14 5.01 27.02
N TYR A 705 5.04 6.12 27.75
CA TYR A 705 4.59 6.09 29.15
C TYR A 705 3.12 5.66 29.23
N ARG A 706 2.23 6.19 28.37
CA ARG A 706 0.82 5.77 28.27
C ARG A 706 0.68 4.26 28.02
N ARG A 707 1.37 3.72 27.01
CA ARG A 707 1.34 2.27 26.71
C ARG A 707 1.87 1.43 27.86
N SER A 708 3.04 1.77 28.42
CA SER A 708 3.61 0.97 29.52
C SER A 708 2.90 1.15 30.86
N HIS A 709 2.04 2.16 31.01
CA HIS A 709 1.07 2.27 32.10
C HIS A 709 -0.07 1.25 31.94
N PHE A 710 -0.77 1.30 30.81
CA PHE A 710 -1.93 0.44 30.56
C PHE A 710 -1.54 -1.02 30.31
N ALA A 711 -0.32 -1.30 29.86
CA ALA A 711 0.22 -2.65 29.80
C ALA A 711 0.40 -3.28 31.19
N MET A 712 0.85 -2.51 32.19
CA MET A 712 0.95 -3.00 33.57
C MET A 712 -0.44 -3.29 34.14
N LEU A 713 -1.40 -2.38 33.96
CA LEU A 713 -2.79 -2.59 34.42
C LEU A 713 -3.46 -3.78 33.70
N GLY A 714 -3.19 -3.97 32.41
CA GLY A 714 -3.70 -5.12 31.65
C GLY A 714 -3.08 -6.45 32.10
N GLU A 715 -1.78 -6.49 32.40
CA GLU A 715 -1.13 -7.71 32.91
C GLU A 715 -1.55 -8.01 34.37
N GLU A 716 -1.63 -7.00 35.24
CA GLU A 716 -2.16 -7.14 36.60
C GLU A 716 -3.63 -7.62 36.61
N GLN A 717 -4.48 -7.10 35.72
CA GLN A 717 -5.87 -7.55 35.59
C GLN A 717 -5.96 -8.97 34.99
N GLN A 718 -5.10 -9.33 34.03
CA GLN A 718 -5.05 -10.71 33.52
C GLN A 718 -4.59 -11.71 34.59
N GLU A 719 -3.64 -11.31 35.44
CA GLU A 719 -3.17 -12.13 36.56
C GLU A 719 -4.25 -12.28 37.64
N LYS A 720 -4.99 -11.21 37.96
CA LYS A 720 -6.19 -11.25 38.82
C LYS A 720 -7.27 -12.16 38.23
N ASP A 721 -7.69 -11.92 36.99
CA ASP A 721 -8.72 -12.69 36.28
C ASP A 721 -8.39 -14.19 36.27
N PHE A 722 -7.13 -14.53 35.97
CA PHE A 722 -6.63 -15.90 35.92
C PHE A 722 -6.60 -16.52 37.32
N LYS A 723 -6.11 -15.79 38.32
CA LYS A 723 -6.04 -16.30 39.70
C LYS A 723 -7.43 -16.58 40.26
N GLU A 724 -8.40 -15.70 40.07
CA GLU A 724 -9.78 -15.92 40.56
C GLU A 724 -10.41 -17.17 39.94
N ARG A 725 -10.15 -17.45 38.65
CA ARG A 725 -10.61 -18.68 37.98
C ARG A 725 -9.89 -19.92 38.50
N LEU A 726 -8.59 -19.83 38.76
CA LEU A 726 -7.80 -20.93 39.34
C LEU A 726 -8.23 -21.23 40.78
N ASP A 727 -8.34 -20.20 41.64
CA ASP A 727 -8.78 -20.33 43.03
C ASP A 727 -10.20 -20.92 43.11
N ALA A 728 -11.12 -20.53 42.20
CA ALA A 728 -12.46 -21.11 42.11
C ALA A 728 -12.45 -22.59 41.68
N ALA A 729 -11.64 -22.96 40.69
CA ALA A 729 -11.49 -24.35 40.25
C ALA A 729 -10.82 -25.23 41.32
N VAL A 730 -9.81 -24.72 42.03
CA VAL A 730 -9.19 -25.41 43.19
C VAL A 730 -10.22 -25.62 44.30
N ALA A 731 -11.06 -24.62 44.58
CA ALA A 731 -12.12 -24.73 45.58
C ALA A 731 -13.19 -25.78 45.19
N PHE A 732 -13.55 -25.87 43.91
CA PHE A 732 -14.48 -26.88 43.39
C PHE A 732 -13.92 -28.30 43.56
N GLU A 733 -12.71 -28.57 43.06
CA GLU A 733 -12.08 -29.89 43.22
C GLU A 733 -11.84 -30.25 44.69
N MET A 734 -11.39 -29.31 45.53
CA MET A 734 -11.22 -29.56 46.97
C MET A 734 -12.54 -29.87 47.68
N ALA A 735 -13.65 -29.22 47.31
CA ALA A 735 -14.97 -29.55 47.85
C ALA A 735 -15.42 -30.96 47.43
N LYS A 736 -15.16 -31.35 46.18
CA LYS A 736 -15.45 -32.69 45.63
C LYS A 736 -14.60 -33.77 46.30
N ILE A 737 -13.29 -33.55 46.44
CA ILE A 737 -12.36 -34.44 47.17
C ILE A 737 -12.83 -34.62 48.61
N LYS A 738 -13.19 -33.53 49.29
CA LYS A 738 -13.73 -33.59 50.65
C LYS A 738 -15.00 -34.44 50.73
N GLN A 739 -15.97 -34.24 49.83
CA GLN A 739 -17.17 -35.07 49.77
C GLN A 739 -16.86 -36.55 49.50
N ALA A 740 -15.83 -36.85 48.70
CA ALA A 740 -15.41 -38.24 48.46
C ALA A 740 -14.81 -38.87 49.72
N THR A 741 -14.01 -38.13 50.50
CA THR A 741 -13.52 -38.57 51.82
C THR A 741 -14.67 -38.78 52.80
N GLU A 742 -15.59 -37.83 52.92
CA GLU A 742 -16.74 -37.92 53.84
C GLU A 742 -17.67 -39.10 53.51
N ARG A 743 -17.84 -39.46 52.22
CA ARG A 743 -18.56 -40.68 51.80
C ARG A 743 -17.82 -41.98 52.11
N HIS A 744 -16.49 -41.94 52.26
CA HIS A 744 -15.67 -43.11 52.61
C HIS A 744 -15.55 -43.36 54.13
N GLU A 745 -16.01 -42.42 54.97
CA GLU A 745 -15.99 -42.55 56.43
C GLU A 745 -17.33 -43.02 57.05
N GLU A 746 -18.40 -43.21 56.26
CA GLU A 746 -19.64 -43.85 56.76
C GLU A 746 -19.45 -45.39 56.94
N PRO A 747 -19.72 -45.96 58.13
CA PRO A 747 -19.67 -47.40 58.34
C PRO A 747 -20.87 -48.11 57.70
N PRO A 748 -20.71 -49.37 57.21
CA PRO A 748 -21.76 -50.09 56.51
C PRO A 748 -22.95 -50.39 57.43
N LYS A 749 -24.13 -49.84 57.10
CA LYS A 749 -25.38 -50.22 57.75
C LYS A 749 -25.84 -51.58 57.26
N GLU A 750 -25.72 -52.56 58.14
CA GLU A 750 -26.15 -53.94 57.96
C GLU A 750 -27.60 -54.03 57.42
N LYS A 751 -27.76 -54.74 56.29
CA LYS A 751 -29.07 -55.14 55.75
C LYS A 751 -29.05 -56.61 55.39
N THR A 752 -30.05 -57.33 55.88
CA THR A 752 -30.13 -58.79 55.87
C THR A 752 -30.22 -59.35 54.45
N VAL A 753 -29.49 -60.44 54.19
CA VAL A 753 -29.54 -61.17 52.92
C VAL A 753 -30.89 -61.83 52.73
N SER A 754 -31.49 -61.64 51.56
CA SER A 754 -32.47 -62.57 50.98
C SER A 754 -32.21 -62.67 49.48
N ALA A 755 -32.18 -63.88 48.95
CA ALA A 755 -31.64 -64.16 47.62
C ALA A 755 -32.70 -64.18 46.52
N ARG A 756 -32.37 -63.61 45.34
CA ARG A 756 -32.83 -64.13 44.05
C ARG A 756 -31.81 -63.83 42.95
N GLN A 757 -31.50 -64.84 42.13
CA GLN A 757 -30.73 -64.67 40.90
C GLN A 757 -31.63 -64.08 39.80
N GLU A 758 -31.05 -63.26 38.91
CA GLU A 758 -31.23 -63.40 37.44
C GLU A 758 -30.32 -62.41 36.65
N MET A 759 -29.23 -62.96 36.11
CA MET A 759 -28.63 -62.71 34.78
C MET A 759 -29.04 -61.45 33.96
N HIS A 760 -28.10 -60.49 33.80
CA HIS A 760 -27.83 -59.66 32.60
C HIS A 760 -26.54 -58.83 32.87
N SER A 761 -25.37 -59.14 32.30
CA SER A 761 -24.85 -58.81 30.96
C SER A 761 -24.35 -57.36 30.76
N ASP A 762 -23.03 -57.20 30.70
CA ASP A 762 -22.25 -56.20 29.94
C ASP A 762 -22.71 -54.72 29.93
N ALA A 763 -22.24 -53.93 30.90
CA ALA A 763 -22.45 -52.47 30.92
C ALA A 763 -21.36 -51.62 31.61
N HIS A 764 -20.19 -52.19 31.97
CA HIS A 764 -19.33 -51.54 32.98
C HIS A 764 -18.35 -50.46 32.50
N ASP A 765 -18.03 -50.38 31.19
CA ASP A 765 -17.12 -49.35 30.63
C ASP A 765 -17.83 -48.01 30.32
N SER A 766 -19.16 -47.95 30.32
CA SER A 766 -19.91 -46.75 29.87
C SER A 766 -20.27 -45.77 31.00
N GLN A 767 -20.19 -46.16 32.27
CA GLN A 767 -20.55 -45.27 33.39
C GLN A 767 -19.47 -44.23 33.72
N GLY A 768 -18.19 -44.62 33.75
CA GLY A 768 -17.09 -43.72 34.11
C GLY A 768 -16.91 -42.53 33.14
N VAL A 769 -17.23 -42.73 31.85
CA VAL A 769 -17.20 -41.66 30.84
C VAL A 769 -18.27 -40.60 31.13
N GLY A 770 -19.48 -41.03 31.53
CA GLY A 770 -20.59 -40.13 31.83
C GLY A 770 -20.33 -39.26 33.06
N GLU A 771 -19.76 -39.83 34.13
CA GLU A 771 -19.40 -39.05 35.33
C GLU A 771 -18.26 -38.05 35.07
N GLU A 772 -17.28 -38.38 34.20
CA GLU A 772 -16.25 -37.39 33.84
C GLU A 772 -16.79 -36.27 32.94
N GLU A 773 -17.76 -36.57 32.08
CA GLU A 773 -18.41 -35.59 31.21
C GLU A 773 -19.29 -34.59 32.00
N THR A 774 -20.11 -35.07 32.96
CA THR A 774 -20.92 -34.18 33.81
C THR A 774 -20.07 -33.31 34.74
N VAL A 775 -18.99 -33.85 35.32
CA VAL A 775 -18.04 -33.07 36.15
C VAL A 775 -17.40 -31.92 35.35
N ARG A 776 -17.10 -32.14 34.06
CA ARG A 776 -16.56 -31.09 33.19
C ARG A 776 -17.60 -30.01 32.90
N GLU A 777 -18.87 -30.37 32.77
CA GLU A 777 -19.98 -29.43 32.57
C GLU A 777 -20.23 -28.57 33.83
N GLU A 778 -20.24 -29.17 35.02
CA GLU A 778 -20.32 -28.44 36.31
C GLU A 778 -19.15 -27.46 36.50
N LEU A 779 -17.91 -27.89 36.24
CA LEU A 779 -16.73 -27.02 36.34
C LEU A 779 -16.77 -25.89 35.31
N ALA A 780 -17.32 -26.13 34.11
CA ALA A 780 -17.50 -25.10 33.09
C ALA A 780 -18.55 -24.05 33.52
N GLU A 781 -19.68 -24.45 34.13
CA GLU A 781 -20.67 -23.52 34.68
C GLU A 781 -20.07 -22.65 35.79
N VAL A 782 -19.29 -23.24 36.70
CA VAL A 782 -18.56 -22.49 37.75
C VAL A 782 -17.64 -21.44 37.11
N LEU A 783 -16.86 -21.80 36.09
CA LEU A 783 -15.95 -20.88 35.40
C LEU A 783 -16.69 -19.78 34.60
N GLU A 784 -17.85 -20.08 33.99
CA GLU A 784 -18.69 -19.08 33.32
C GLU A 784 -19.38 -18.14 34.33
N SER A 785 -19.74 -18.63 35.53
CA SER A 785 -20.24 -17.78 36.61
C SER A 785 -19.20 -16.76 37.08
N VAL A 786 -17.92 -17.17 37.15
CA VAL A 786 -16.79 -16.28 37.45
C VAL A 786 -16.56 -15.29 36.31
N GLU A 787 -16.56 -15.73 35.05
CA GLU A 787 -16.37 -14.85 33.89
C GLU A 787 -17.49 -13.79 33.78
N THR A 788 -18.76 -14.17 33.95
CA THR A 788 -19.90 -13.24 33.92
C THR A 788 -19.97 -12.30 35.13
N ARG A 789 -19.35 -12.68 36.26
CA ARG A 789 -19.10 -11.77 37.39
C ARG A 789 -17.98 -10.78 37.08
N GLN A 790 -16.80 -11.26 36.66
CA GLN A 790 -15.66 -10.43 36.28
C GLN A 790 -15.99 -9.44 35.16
N LYS A 791 -16.92 -9.81 34.26
CA LYS A 791 -17.42 -8.91 33.22
C LYS A 791 -18.26 -7.76 33.80
N ARG A 792 -19.19 -8.05 34.71
CA ARG A 792 -20.01 -7.03 35.39
C ARG A 792 -19.15 -6.07 36.22
N GLU A 793 -18.19 -6.59 36.97
CA GLU A 793 -17.26 -5.76 37.76
C GLU A 793 -16.46 -4.78 36.85
N ARG A 794 -15.94 -5.27 35.71
CA ARG A 794 -15.25 -4.44 34.70
C ARG A 794 -16.13 -3.37 34.04
N GLU A 795 -17.42 -3.65 33.86
CA GLU A 795 -18.38 -2.68 33.33
C GLU A 795 -18.66 -1.56 34.35
N THR A 796 -18.75 -1.87 35.66
CA THR A 796 -18.85 -0.84 36.72
C THR A 796 -17.58 -0.01 36.91
N GLU A 797 -16.39 -0.58 36.75
CA GLU A 797 -15.11 0.14 36.93
C GLU A 797 -14.72 1.02 35.73
N ASN A 798 -15.52 1.03 34.66
CA ASN A 798 -15.30 1.86 33.45
C ASN A 798 -13.95 1.57 32.73
N LEU A 799 -13.34 0.41 33.01
CA LEU A 799 -12.03 -0.03 32.54
C LEU A 799 -12.00 -0.47 31.06
N SER A 800 -13.17 -0.64 30.45
CA SER A 800 -13.38 -1.20 29.11
C SER A 800 -12.69 -0.44 27.96
N ASN A 801 -12.48 0.88 28.10
CA ASN A 801 -11.98 1.75 27.03
C ASN A 801 -10.44 1.92 26.97
N VAL A 802 -9.69 1.15 27.77
CA VAL A 802 -8.34 1.58 28.20
C VAL A 802 -7.15 0.86 27.52
N CYS A 803 -7.32 -0.37 27.03
CA CYS A 803 -6.22 -1.13 26.41
C CYS A 803 -6.10 -0.88 24.89
N SER A 804 -5.13 -0.06 24.48
CA SER A 804 -4.67 0.03 23.08
C SER A 804 -3.16 -0.22 22.97
N PHE A 805 -2.78 -1.34 22.36
CA PHE A 805 -1.39 -1.67 22.01
C PHE A 805 -1.02 -1.29 20.56
N GLY A 806 -1.97 -0.75 19.80
CA GLY A 806 -1.93 -0.73 18.34
C GLY A 806 -2.39 -2.06 17.72
N PRO A 807 -2.40 -2.18 16.38
CA PRO A 807 -2.67 -3.45 15.72
C PRO A 807 -1.55 -4.44 16.01
N THR A 808 -1.84 -5.45 16.82
CA THR A 808 -1.01 -6.65 16.93
C THR A 808 -1.40 -7.62 15.83
N PHE A 809 -0.49 -7.87 14.88
CA PHE A 809 -0.52 -9.14 14.16
C PHE A 809 -0.28 -10.23 15.21
N GLU A 810 -1.32 -10.99 15.55
CA GLU A 810 -1.18 -12.10 16.50
C GLU A 810 -0.16 -13.09 15.95
N LEU A 811 0.86 -13.42 16.72
CA LEU A 811 1.94 -14.32 16.31
C LEU A 811 1.80 -15.67 17.03
N PRO A 812 1.00 -16.62 16.50
CA PRO A 812 0.91 -17.99 17.01
C PRO A 812 2.14 -18.82 16.55
N PHE A 813 3.33 -18.35 16.91
CA PHE A 813 4.56 -19.11 16.70
C PHE A 813 4.97 -19.78 18.03
N LYS A 814 4.81 -21.11 18.08
CA LYS A 814 5.51 -21.92 19.08
C LYS A 814 7.01 -21.66 18.93
N TYR A 815 7.67 -21.31 20.03
CA TYR A 815 9.10 -21.54 20.17
C TYR A 815 9.25 -22.80 20.99
N GLU A 816 9.72 -23.88 20.37
CA GLU A 816 10.05 -25.10 21.10
C GLU A 816 11.19 -24.78 22.07
N SER A 817 10.89 -24.83 23.37
CA SER A 817 11.92 -24.79 24.40
C SER A 817 12.71 -26.08 24.30
N GLY A 818 13.85 -26.01 23.63
CA GLY A 818 14.66 -27.18 23.24
C GLY A 818 14.88 -28.14 24.40
N ASN A 819 14.20 -29.29 24.32
CA ASN A 819 14.39 -30.43 25.19
C ASN A 819 14.94 -31.58 24.34
N GLU A 820 16.16 -31.40 23.81
CA GLU A 820 16.91 -32.44 23.10
C GLU A 820 17.23 -33.58 24.08
N GLY A 821 16.32 -34.53 24.24
CA GLY A 821 16.34 -35.36 25.45
C GLY A 821 15.44 -36.59 25.52
N VAL A 822 15.05 -37.21 24.39
CA VAL A 822 14.90 -38.69 24.21
C VAL A 822 14.53 -39.00 22.74
N ARG A 823 14.70 -40.25 22.32
CA ARG A 823 14.82 -40.67 20.91
C ARG A 823 13.58 -41.35 20.32
N ARG A 824 13.48 -41.20 18.98
CA ARG A 824 12.71 -41.98 17.98
C ARG A 824 11.21 -41.73 17.91
#